data_AF-G2WTV7-F1
#
_entry.id   AF-G2WTV7-F1
#
_cell.length_a   1.000
_cell.length_b   1.000
_cell.length_c   1.000
_cell.angle_alpha   90.00
_cell.angle_beta   90.00
_cell.angle_gamma   90.00
#
_symmetry.space_group_name_H-M   'P 1'
#
loop_
_entity.id
_entity.type
_entity.pdbx_description
1 polymer ?
#
loop_
_entity_poly.entity_id
_entity_poly.type
_entity_poly.pdbx_seq_one_letter_code
_entity_poly.pdbx_strand_id
1 'polypeptide(L)'
;MTFTKGAQDALLQWANTFALDKKAETMDDFHDGVLLSQILVDLDTSYDPSEVQTEDKRWLANKKNLQSVYKGLTRLILRECPGLSRQARIADFRAIASSPDAQGICKVGHDRPMCSTKPTQRVLTAVSLQLLALLFAVAMLGSNNERYVTRITRDITDGAALSQLQRITVEMKTDMEEALAAAGTDDAHDVAVEARDPDLALEEENASLMAQLDKKKKNLADMETRLAHLQESYDDLKDEAARVTSELEDVRSMHSGAGDQVIRNLEMKIREQDELIATQEGQLEDMRIAKERLQTEMAALKTRAARGDVLQDEVNELRYRAEELGRKANMVERYKQKLEASSKMQSELDNLRYEKEEMQRDLLEYEKVLKRNRALELANDKYAEKMQDYEVQLIELDNKRKEEYNEMIALREHLESLSAQRKADEMFIGELQEQISTGGHGAGNKSPSSPGGAGFNLDEELENAKDVAPNLSLEISRLKAENQLLRSSMGSGSENSRLRRELEEERAQRNRLQKNFNDIHEKHTVAEAQVQSLLRDMTDEKAYTELVAQQKKSELELKQHIELATELRNRIADRDRELLSVKTDLSAVEKDSIEALEELKATDKLISGSLHEELEALRTDHKNATTDVQEAQKALTKALLEKDELRKDLDTVKEQGAGQDSSKYLEKIQQLRDRLKERNEVSCPLSVQSRYTRDHIAIYPDNSTRLPGQSARPPTCKQARSSILPARPPAALVRDRHPLAREPAFTMTAPKLSLSSVHPPACMGKAGSGIPAPVQGFNPILPKPKERPTSWLSIHSSVPQEKRSSWGSLLW
;
A
#
# COMPACT_ATOMS: atom_id res chain seq x y z
N MET A 1 69.73 19.80 -35.10
CA MET A 1 68.96 21.05 -34.89
C MET A 1 67.66 20.78 -34.14
N THR A 2 67.21 21.74 -33.34
CA THR A 2 65.94 21.71 -32.59
C THR A 2 65.16 23.00 -32.85
N PHE A 3 64.17 22.95 -33.75
CA PHE A 3 63.42 24.15 -34.16
C PHE A 3 62.39 24.57 -33.11
N THR A 4 62.44 25.84 -32.71
CA THR A 4 61.46 26.51 -31.84
C THR A 4 60.05 26.47 -32.44
N LYS A 5 58.97 26.42 -31.64
CA LYS A 5 57.59 26.27 -32.15
C LYS A 5 57.23 27.23 -33.30
N GLY A 6 57.50 28.54 -33.15
CA GLY A 6 57.22 29.52 -34.21
C GLY A 6 58.00 29.30 -35.53
N ALA A 7 59.09 28.54 -35.51
CA ALA A 7 59.78 28.09 -36.73
C ALA A 7 59.11 26.85 -37.35
N GLN A 8 58.49 25.98 -36.53
CA GLN A 8 57.66 24.87 -37.01
C GLN A 8 56.38 25.39 -37.67
N ASP A 9 55.72 26.35 -37.00
CA ASP A 9 54.51 27.01 -37.50
C ASP A 9 54.80 27.76 -38.83
N ALA A 10 55.96 28.43 -38.94
CA ALA A 10 56.39 29.10 -40.17
C ALA A 10 56.75 28.13 -41.31
N LEU A 11 57.44 27.02 -41.03
CA LEU A 11 57.71 25.97 -42.03
C LEU A 11 56.41 25.30 -42.52
N LEU A 12 55.41 25.16 -41.65
CA LEU A 12 54.08 24.65 -42.01
C LEU A 12 53.29 25.65 -42.87
N GLN A 13 53.38 26.95 -42.59
CA GLN A 13 52.86 27.98 -43.51
C GLN A 13 53.55 27.91 -44.89
N TRP A 14 54.87 27.75 -44.93
CA TRP A 14 55.63 27.58 -46.18
C TRP A 14 55.20 26.34 -46.98
N ALA A 15 55.08 25.18 -46.33
CA ALA A 15 54.61 23.96 -46.96
C ALA A 15 53.25 24.14 -47.67
N ASN A 16 52.34 24.89 -47.04
CA ASN A 16 51.01 25.21 -47.59
C ASN A 16 51.02 26.24 -48.75
N THR A 17 52.19 26.73 -49.20
CA THR A 17 52.32 27.49 -50.47
C THR A 17 52.42 26.59 -51.71
N PHE A 18 52.60 25.28 -51.52
CA PHE A 18 52.60 24.29 -52.60
C PHE A 18 51.16 23.81 -52.90
N ALA A 19 50.95 23.30 -54.12
CA ALA A 19 49.67 22.72 -54.54
C ALA A 19 49.54 21.28 -53.99
N LEU A 20 49.27 21.17 -52.69
CA LEU A 20 49.08 19.90 -51.98
C LEU A 20 47.65 19.37 -52.10
N ASP A 21 47.48 18.04 -52.15
CA ASP A 21 46.15 17.40 -52.15
C ASP A 21 45.35 17.69 -50.88
N LYS A 22 46.05 17.85 -49.75
CA LYS A 22 45.51 18.30 -48.48
C LYS A 22 46.44 19.38 -47.91
N LYS A 23 45.87 20.49 -47.43
CA LYS A 23 46.60 21.45 -46.60
C LYS A 23 46.96 20.80 -45.26
N ALA A 24 48.19 21.01 -44.82
CA ALA A 24 48.65 20.58 -43.50
C ALA A 24 48.16 21.57 -42.44
N GLU A 25 47.53 21.08 -41.38
CA GLU A 25 47.11 21.87 -40.22
C GLU A 25 48.08 21.66 -39.04
N THR A 26 48.79 20.53 -39.04
CA THR A 26 49.69 20.09 -37.97
C THR A 26 50.97 19.47 -38.53
N MET A 27 52.00 19.32 -37.70
CA MET A 27 53.20 18.57 -38.09
C MET A 27 52.93 17.06 -38.25
N ASP A 28 51.86 16.54 -37.61
CA ASP A 28 51.42 15.15 -37.77
C ASP A 28 50.96 14.84 -39.22
N ASP A 29 50.50 15.86 -39.98
CA ASP A 29 50.10 15.69 -41.38
C ASP A 29 51.27 15.33 -42.33
N PHE A 30 52.52 15.52 -41.90
CA PHE A 30 53.71 15.14 -42.68
C PHE A 30 54.24 13.74 -42.35
N HIS A 31 53.68 13.07 -41.34
CA HIS A 31 54.17 11.77 -40.83
C HIS A 31 53.98 10.59 -41.79
N ASP A 32 53.18 10.73 -42.85
CA ASP A 32 53.03 9.71 -43.90
C ASP A 32 54.01 9.90 -45.06
N GLY A 33 54.76 11.01 -45.09
CA GLY A 33 55.67 11.37 -46.17
C GLY A 33 55.00 11.77 -47.49
N VAL A 34 53.66 11.76 -47.59
CA VAL A 34 52.93 12.04 -48.84
C VAL A 34 52.96 13.54 -49.15
N LEU A 35 52.70 14.40 -48.16
CA LEU A 35 52.81 15.85 -48.38
C LEU A 35 54.27 16.28 -48.62
N LEU A 36 55.25 15.59 -48.03
CA LEU A 36 56.67 15.86 -48.28
C LEU A 36 57.13 15.41 -49.68
N SER A 37 56.57 14.32 -50.22
CA SER A 37 56.87 13.90 -51.59
C SER A 37 56.29 14.86 -52.63
N GLN A 38 55.10 15.41 -52.39
CA GLN A 38 54.48 16.45 -53.25
C GLN A 38 55.33 17.73 -53.31
N ILE A 39 55.86 18.19 -52.17
CA ILE A 39 56.81 19.32 -52.12
C ILE A 39 58.11 18.98 -52.88
N LEU A 40 58.63 17.76 -52.71
CA LEU A 40 59.85 17.30 -53.38
C LEU A 40 59.69 17.17 -54.91
N VAL A 41 58.51 16.84 -55.44
CA VAL A 41 58.26 16.80 -56.90
C VAL A 41 58.33 18.20 -57.54
N ASP A 42 57.84 19.25 -56.88
CA ASP A 42 57.96 20.63 -57.40
C ASP A 42 59.38 21.20 -57.27
N LEU A 43 60.21 20.63 -56.38
CA LEU A 43 61.63 20.99 -56.19
C LEU A 43 62.58 20.19 -57.10
N ASP A 44 62.37 18.89 -57.27
CA ASP A 44 63.19 17.99 -58.09
C ASP A 44 62.35 17.21 -59.09
N THR A 45 62.33 17.67 -60.34
CA THR A 45 61.65 16.98 -61.45
C THR A 45 62.27 15.63 -61.82
N SER A 46 63.39 15.22 -61.21
CA SER A 46 63.97 13.88 -61.32
C SER A 46 63.60 12.91 -60.19
N TYR A 47 62.78 13.35 -59.23
CA TYR A 47 62.22 12.50 -58.20
C TYR A 47 60.96 11.75 -58.71
N ASP A 48 60.91 10.44 -58.51
CA ASP A 48 59.78 9.60 -58.91
C ASP A 48 58.80 9.43 -57.72
N PRO A 49 57.57 9.99 -57.79
CA PRO A 49 56.57 9.82 -56.74
C PRO A 49 55.95 8.42 -56.70
N SER A 50 56.21 7.56 -57.69
CA SER A 50 55.60 6.21 -57.80
C SER A 50 56.01 5.25 -56.68
N GLU A 51 57.07 5.55 -55.91
CA GLU A 51 57.47 4.79 -54.72
C GLU A 51 56.56 5.01 -53.50
N VAL A 52 55.70 6.04 -53.50
CA VAL A 52 54.95 6.51 -52.32
C VAL A 52 53.59 5.81 -52.19
N GLN A 53 53.35 5.18 -51.04
CA GLN A 53 52.12 4.44 -50.76
C GLN A 53 51.10 5.31 -50.01
N THR A 54 49.92 5.54 -50.61
CA THR A 54 48.89 6.46 -50.10
C THR A 54 47.73 5.78 -49.34
N GLU A 55 47.41 4.51 -49.66
CA GLU A 55 46.22 3.84 -49.08
C GLU A 55 46.46 3.21 -47.70
N ASP A 56 47.70 2.78 -47.41
CA ASP A 56 48.00 1.90 -46.27
C ASP A 56 48.56 2.70 -45.09
N LYS A 57 47.71 3.15 -44.15
CA LYS A 57 48.06 3.99 -42.97
C LYS A 57 48.89 3.26 -41.88
N ARG A 58 49.75 2.34 -42.28
CA ARG A 58 50.62 1.54 -41.40
C ARG A 58 51.96 2.22 -41.24
N TRP A 59 52.49 2.25 -40.02
CA TRP A 59 53.85 2.72 -39.67
C TRP A 59 54.94 2.29 -40.67
N LEU A 60 54.89 1.06 -41.19
CA LEU A 60 55.86 0.56 -42.16
C LEU A 60 55.74 1.17 -43.56
N ALA A 61 54.56 1.64 -43.98
CA ALA A 61 54.35 2.37 -45.24
C ALA A 61 54.81 3.82 -45.07
N ASN A 62 54.35 4.53 -44.04
CA ASN A 62 54.85 5.85 -43.64
C ASN A 62 56.39 5.91 -43.63
N LYS A 63 57.03 4.90 -43.01
CA LYS A 63 58.49 4.78 -42.95
C LYS A 63 59.14 4.59 -44.33
N LYS A 64 58.54 3.83 -45.26
CA LYS A 64 59.03 3.70 -46.64
C LYS A 64 58.90 5.02 -47.41
N ASN A 65 57.76 5.70 -47.30
CA ASN A 65 57.51 6.98 -47.95
C ASN A 65 58.55 8.03 -47.50
N LEU A 66 58.73 8.19 -46.18
CA LEU A 66 59.77 9.07 -45.62
C LEU A 66 61.19 8.65 -46.04
N GLN A 67 61.46 7.36 -46.23
CA GLN A 67 62.75 6.89 -46.76
C GLN A 67 62.96 7.27 -48.24
N SER A 68 61.92 7.20 -49.07
CA SER A 68 61.97 7.65 -50.47
C SER A 68 62.23 9.16 -50.55
N VAL A 69 61.49 9.95 -49.77
CA VAL A 69 61.69 11.41 -49.64
C VAL A 69 63.12 11.73 -49.21
N TYR A 70 63.65 11.09 -48.16
CA TYR A 70 65.04 11.29 -47.71
C TYR A 70 66.08 10.91 -48.79
N LYS A 71 65.86 9.83 -49.56
CA LYS A 71 66.74 9.44 -50.67
C LYS A 71 66.68 10.42 -51.85
N GLY A 72 65.51 10.99 -52.15
CA GLY A 72 65.36 12.05 -53.15
C GLY A 72 66.07 13.33 -52.71
N LEU A 73 65.73 13.82 -51.52
CA LEU A 73 66.33 15.00 -50.89
C LEU A 73 67.86 14.89 -50.77
N THR A 74 68.41 13.72 -50.41
CA THR A 74 69.88 13.54 -50.34
C THR A 74 70.54 13.62 -51.72
N ARG A 75 69.90 13.10 -52.78
CA ARG A 75 70.39 13.25 -54.17
C ARG A 75 70.32 14.71 -54.63
N LEU A 76 69.23 15.40 -54.29
CA LEU A 76 69.05 16.82 -54.58
C LEU A 76 70.10 17.70 -53.88
N ILE A 77 70.36 17.46 -52.59
CA ILE A 77 71.42 18.15 -51.83
C ILE A 77 72.80 17.92 -52.46
N LEU A 78 73.13 16.69 -52.85
CA LEU A 78 74.40 16.39 -53.52
C LEU A 78 74.53 17.07 -54.90
N ARG A 79 73.40 17.36 -55.57
CA ARG A 79 73.37 18.04 -56.88
C ARG A 79 73.46 19.57 -56.76
N GLU A 80 72.73 20.16 -55.83
CA GLU A 80 72.47 21.61 -55.81
C GLU A 80 73.06 22.34 -54.60
N CYS A 81 73.34 21.65 -53.50
CA CYS A 81 73.88 22.25 -52.28
C CYS A 81 74.88 21.29 -51.57
N PRO A 82 76.01 20.90 -52.20
CA PRO A 82 76.85 19.80 -51.70
C PRO A 82 77.39 20.02 -50.28
N GLY A 83 77.58 21.26 -49.84
CA GLY A 83 77.98 21.57 -48.46
C GLY A 83 76.94 21.23 -47.38
N LEU A 84 75.64 21.18 -47.72
CA LEU A 84 74.59 20.69 -46.82
C LEU A 84 74.65 19.15 -46.62
N SER A 85 75.57 18.43 -47.28
CA SER A 85 75.76 16.97 -47.09
C SER A 85 76.09 16.58 -45.65
N ARG A 86 76.73 17.46 -44.87
CA ARG A 86 76.96 17.24 -43.43
C ARG A 86 75.63 17.23 -42.68
N GLN A 87 74.74 18.18 -42.98
CA GLN A 87 73.43 18.32 -42.36
C GLN A 87 72.44 17.24 -42.78
N ALA A 88 72.49 16.81 -44.05
CA ALA A 88 71.73 15.66 -44.53
C ALA A 88 72.04 14.38 -43.73
N ARG A 89 73.31 14.18 -43.34
CA ARG A 89 73.74 13.05 -42.49
C ARG A 89 73.37 13.22 -41.01
N ILE A 90 73.03 14.43 -40.56
CA ILE A 90 72.60 14.74 -39.18
C ILE A 90 71.07 14.58 -39.02
N ALA A 91 70.31 14.59 -40.12
CA ALA A 91 68.91 14.17 -40.15
C ALA A 91 68.81 12.63 -40.00
N ASP A 92 68.97 12.13 -38.78
CA ASP A 92 69.22 10.72 -38.51
C ASP A 92 67.98 9.81 -38.74
N PHE A 93 67.76 9.42 -39.99
CA PHE A 93 66.78 8.40 -40.37
C PHE A 93 67.07 7.04 -39.71
N ARG A 94 68.29 6.78 -39.20
CA ARG A 94 68.61 5.55 -38.46
C ARG A 94 67.94 5.54 -37.09
N ALA A 95 67.62 6.69 -36.49
CA ALA A 95 66.81 6.75 -35.27
C ALA A 95 65.40 6.15 -35.47
N ILE A 96 64.80 6.27 -36.67
CA ILE A 96 63.53 5.61 -37.05
C ILE A 96 63.71 4.07 -37.21
N ALA A 97 64.94 3.57 -37.34
CA ALA A 97 65.26 2.14 -37.32
C ALA A 97 65.61 1.62 -35.92
N SER A 98 66.19 2.45 -35.04
CA SER A 98 66.70 2.08 -33.72
C SER A 98 65.65 2.11 -32.59
N SER A 99 64.35 2.13 -32.89
CA SER A 99 63.26 1.99 -31.91
C SER A 99 62.56 0.62 -32.03
N PRO A 100 63.16 -0.48 -31.52
CA PRO A 100 62.62 -1.83 -31.63
C PRO A 100 61.52 -2.13 -30.60
N ASP A 101 60.42 -1.38 -30.63
CA ASP A 101 59.18 -1.77 -29.95
C ASP A 101 57.96 -1.66 -30.87
N ALA A 102 57.94 -2.57 -31.84
CA ALA A 102 56.80 -2.88 -32.67
C ALA A 102 56.53 -4.40 -32.67
N GLN A 103 56.76 -5.06 -31.52
CA GLN A 103 56.46 -6.47 -31.34
C GLN A 103 55.89 -6.85 -29.95
N GLY A 104 55.65 -5.87 -29.08
CA GLY A 104 54.89 -6.03 -27.84
C GLY A 104 53.38 -6.29 -28.05
N ILE A 105 53.04 -7.54 -28.37
CA ILE A 105 51.71 -8.18 -28.16
C ILE A 105 50.52 -7.62 -28.99
N CYS A 106 49.93 -8.49 -29.82
CA CYS A 106 48.54 -8.34 -30.28
C CYS A 106 47.58 -8.89 -29.21
N LYS A 107 46.76 -7.99 -28.60
CA LYS A 107 45.59 -8.17 -27.69
C LYS A 107 45.57 -6.94 -26.74
N VAL A 108 44.46 -6.35 -26.31
CA VAL A 108 43.02 -6.57 -26.57
C VAL A 108 42.27 -5.26 -26.21
N GLY A 109 41.03 -5.09 -26.65
CA GLY A 109 40.05 -4.28 -25.91
C GLY A 109 39.56 -2.97 -26.54
N HIS A 110 38.37 -2.57 -26.10
CA HIS A 110 37.67 -1.33 -26.49
C HIS A 110 38.00 -0.16 -25.56
N ASP A 111 37.90 1.04 -26.12
CA ASP A 111 37.37 2.28 -25.56
C ASP A 111 38.00 2.99 -24.33
N ARG A 112 37.91 4.33 -24.45
CA ARG A 112 38.08 5.40 -23.45
C ARG A 112 39.51 5.87 -23.09
N PRO A 113 39.66 7.15 -22.65
CA PRO A 113 40.82 7.95 -23.05
C PRO A 113 41.58 8.65 -21.91
N MET A 114 42.85 9.00 -22.16
CA MET A 114 43.44 10.28 -21.73
C MET A 114 44.78 10.56 -22.45
N CYS A 115 45.36 11.73 -22.20
CA CYS A 115 46.52 12.27 -22.94
C CYS A 115 47.86 11.59 -22.59
N SER A 116 48.56 11.07 -23.61
CA SER A 116 50.03 11.01 -23.64
C SER A 116 50.54 10.78 -25.08
N THR A 117 51.44 11.63 -25.57
CA THR A 117 52.02 11.48 -26.92
C THR A 117 53.09 10.39 -26.94
N LYS A 118 52.82 9.31 -27.68
CA LYS A 118 53.67 8.11 -27.76
C LYS A 118 55.11 8.45 -28.20
N PRO A 119 56.15 7.77 -27.69
CA PRO A 119 57.54 8.10 -28.00
C PRO A 119 57.86 8.05 -29.49
N THR A 120 57.25 7.12 -30.23
CA THR A 120 57.35 7.02 -31.71
C THR A 120 56.86 8.27 -32.45
N GLN A 121 55.85 8.97 -31.93
CA GLN A 121 55.32 10.21 -32.53
C GLN A 121 56.26 11.42 -32.31
N ARG A 122 57.06 11.41 -31.24
CA ARG A 122 58.11 12.42 -31.01
C ARG A 122 59.31 12.25 -31.95
N VAL A 123 59.62 11.01 -32.34
CA VAL A 123 60.66 10.73 -33.36
C VAL A 123 60.16 11.10 -34.76
N LEU A 124 58.90 10.77 -35.10
CA LEU A 124 58.29 11.17 -36.36
C LEU A 124 58.21 12.69 -36.54
N THR A 125 57.76 13.44 -35.53
CA THR A 125 57.69 14.91 -35.62
C THR A 125 59.07 15.50 -35.82
N ALA A 126 60.08 15.05 -35.06
CA ALA A 126 61.45 15.53 -35.18
C ALA A 126 62.04 15.31 -36.59
N VAL A 127 61.89 14.11 -37.17
CA VAL A 127 62.46 13.81 -38.50
C VAL A 127 61.65 14.47 -39.62
N SER A 128 60.31 14.48 -39.56
CA SER A 128 59.47 15.10 -40.59
C SER A 128 59.72 16.62 -40.67
N LEU A 129 59.89 17.27 -39.51
CA LEU A 129 60.28 18.66 -39.37
C LEU A 129 61.71 18.93 -39.89
N GLN A 130 62.67 18.04 -39.64
CA GLN A 130 64.03 18.15 -40.18
C GLN A 130 64.04 17.98 -41.71
N LEU A 131 63.30 17.02 -42.26
CA LEU A 131 63.14 16.85 -43.71
C LEU A 131 62.51 18.10 -44.34
N LEU A 132 61.46 18.65 -43.74
CA LEU A 132 60.82 19.88 -44.20
C LEU A 132 61.76 21.10 -44.13
N ALA A 133 62.58 21.22 -43.07
CA ALA A 133 63.58 22.27 -42.95
C ALA A 133 64.73 22.14 -43.96
N LEU A 134 65.14 20.91 -44.33
CA LEU A 134 66.14 20.68 -45.37
C LEU A 134 65.56 20.90 -46.79
N LEU A 135 64.30 20.52 -47.05
CA LEU A 135 63.58 20.87 -48.27
C LEU A 135 63.49 22.40 -48.44
N PHE A 136 63.17 23.12 -47.36
CA PHE A 136 63.19 24.59 -47.32
C PHE A 136 64.59 25.17 -47.55
N ALA A 137 65.62 24.62 -46.89
CA ALA A 137 67.00 25.08 -47.07
C ALA A 137 67.47 24.94 -48.54
N VAL A 138 67.15 23.81 -49.19
CA VAL A 138 67.43 23.62 -50.62
C VAL A 138 66.61 24.57 -51.50
N ALA A 139 65.32 24.80 -51.18
CA ALA A 139 64.48 25.76 -51.91
C ALA A 139 65.00 27.20 -51.85
N MET A 140 65.78 27.56 -50.81
CA MET A 140 66.30 28.91 -50.58
C MET A 140 67.78 29.08 -50.97
N LEU A 141 68.60 28.03 -50.85
CA LEU A 141 70.05 28.05 -51.10
C LEU A 141 70.45 27.34 -52.41
N GLY A 142 69.54 26.59 -53.03
CA GLY A 142 69.73 25.92 -54.31
C GLY A 142 69.58 26.85 -55.52
N SER A 143 69.87 26.32 -56.71
CA SER A 143 70.00 27.09 -57.96
C SER A 143 68.69 27.71 -58.48
N ASN A 144 67.53 27.23 -58.01
CA ASN A 144 66.20 27.69 -58.43
C ASN A 144 65.53 28.63 -57.40
N ASN A 145 66.28 29.20 -56.46
CA ASN A 145 65.72 29.88 -55.29
C ASN A 145 64.84 31.10 -55.61
N GLU A 146 65.10 31.87 -56.67
CA GLU A 146 64.27 33.01 -57.07
C GLU A 146 62.77 32.66 -57.21
N ARG A 147 62.46 31.45 -57.72
CA ARG A 147 61.09 30.93 -57.87
C ARG A 147 60.39 30.77 -56.53
N TYR A 148 61.10 30.29 -55.51
CA TYR A 148 60.54 29.99 -54.19
C TYR A 148 60.54 31.22 -53.28
N VAL A 149 61.58 32.06 -53.35
CA VAL A 149 61.60 33.38 -52.70
C VAL A 149 60.40 34.22 -53.15
N THR A 150 60.16 34.31 -54.47
CA THR A 150 59.01 35.05 -55.01
C THR A 150 57.67 34.47 -54.57
N ARG A 151 57.56 33.13 -54.46
CA ARG A 151 56.36 32.45 -53.93
C ARG A 151 56.14 32.77 -52.45
N ILE A 152 57.19 32.65 -51.63
CA ILE A 152 57.17 32.94 -50.18
C ILE A 152 56.69 34.37 -49.92
N THR A 153 57.29 35.37 -50.56
CA THR A 153 56.96 36.78 -50.34
C THR A 153 55.57 37.17 -50.85
N ARG A 154 54.99 36.41 -51.79
CA ARG A 154 53.62 36.63 -52.30
C ARG A 154 52.56 35.92 -51.45
N ASP A 155 52.82 34.67 -51.06
CA ASP A 155 51.80 33.77 -50.52
C ASP A 155 51.81 33.68 -48.98
N ILE A 156 52.88 34.14 -48.30
CA ILE A 156 52.95 34.26 -46.84
C ILE A 156 52.88 35.74 -46.46
N THR A 157 51.74 36.17 -45.91
CA THR A 157 51.51 37.57 -45.50
C THR A 157 51.95 37.88 -44.06
N ASP A 158 52.33 36.87 -43.27
CA ASP A 158 52.79 37.06 -41.89
C ASP A 158 54.30 37.40 -41.82
N GLY A 159 54.59 38.64 -41.43
CA GLY A 159 55.96 39.12 -41.21
C GLY A 159 56.70 38.38 -40.09
N ALA A 160 56.00 37.79 -39.12
CA ALA A 160 56.63 36.98 -38.07
C ALA A 160 57.10 35.63 -38.64
N ALA A 161 56.26 34.93 -39.40
CA ALA A 161 56.64 33.72 -40.13
C ALA A 161 57.79 33.96 -41.11
N LEU A 162 57.72 35.02 -41.93
CA LEU A 162 58.81 35.41 -42.84
C LEU A 162 60.15 35.62 -42.10
N SER A 163 60.11 36.28 -40.94
CA SER A 163 61.30 36.49 -40.09
C SER A 163 61.89 35.18 -39.55
N GLN A 164 61.04 34.18 -39.23
CA GLN A 164 61.51 32.85 -38.80
C GLN A 164 62.13 32.07 -39.97
N LEU A 165 61.52 32.09 -41.15
CA LEU A 165 62.05 31.46 -42.37
C LEU A 165 63.41 32.07 -42.78
N GLN A 166 63.56 33.39 -42.67
CA GLN A 166 64.84 34.06 -42.89
C GLN A 166 65.92 33.58 -41.90
N ARG A 167 65.60 33.43 -40.62
CA ARG A 167 66.54 32.93 -39.59
C ARG A 167 67.05 31.52 -39.91
N ILE A 168 66.15 30.60 -40.26
CA ILE A 168 66.51 29.22 -40.66
C ILE A 168 67.46 29.22 -41.87
N THR A 169 67.21 30.12 -42.84
CA THR A 169 68.04 30.23 -44.06
C THR A 169 69.47 30.66 -43.74
N VAL A 170 69.68 31.56 -42.77
CA VAL A 170 71.01 32.01 -42.34
C VAL A 170 71.74 30.91 -41.56
N GLU A 171 71.06 30.25 -40.62
CA GLU A 171 71.62 29.15 -39.80
C GLU A 171 72.12 27.98 -40.67
N MET A 172 71.35 27.58 -41.68
CA MET A 172 71.73 26.55 -42.65
C MET A 172 72.91 26.95 -43.55
N LYS A 173 73.17 28.25 -43.72
CA LYS A 173 74.30 28.74 -44.54
C LYS A 173 75.61 28.71 -43.74
N THR A 174 75.60 29.07 -42.46
CA THR A 174 76.82 29.08 -41.63
C THR A 174 77.39 27.68 -41.42
N ASP A 175 76.53 26.69 -41.14
CA ASP A 175 76.92 25.28 -40.93
C ASP A 175 77.65 24.64 -42.13
N MET A 176 77.46 25.21 -43.33
CA MET A 176 78.07 24.76 -44.58
C MET A 176 79.52 25.26 -44.74
N GLU A 177 79.82 26.49 -44.34
CA GLU A 177 81.11 27.13 -44.63
C GLU A 177 82.24 26.59 -43.72
N GLU A 178 81.93 26.21 -42.48
CA GLU A 178 82.91 25.64 -41.53
C GLU A 178 83.45 24.25 -41.93
N ALA A 179 82.67 23.47 -42.69
CA ALA A 179 82.93 22.05 -42.91
C ALA A 179 84.08 21.73 -43.89
N LEU A 180 84.70 22.75 -44.50
CA LEU A 180 85.62 22.61 -45.64
C LEU A 180 87.13 22.68 -45.31
N ALA A 181 87.53 22.88 -44.05
CA ALA A 181 88.80 23.54 -43.73
C ALA A 181 89.98 22.70 -43.18
N ALA A 182 89.96 21.35 -43.11
CA ALA A 182 90.88 20.62 -42.19
C ALA A 182 91.46 19.24 -42.65
N ALA A 183 92.60 19.17 -43.40
CA ALA A 183 93.32 17.88 -43.68
C ALA A 183 94.79 17.91 -44.26
N GLY A 184 95.83 17.45 -43.50
CA GLY A 184 97.06 16.72 -43.99
C GLY A 184 98.51 17.31 -43.82
N THR A 185 99.57 16.46 -43.57
CA THR A 185 101.09 16.66 -43.70
C THR A 185 101.98 15.48 -43.13
N ASP A 186 103.28 15.25 -43.56
CA ASP A 186 104.59 14.90 -42.81
C ASP A 186 105.72 13.96 -43.46
N ASP A 187 107.00 13.87 -42.91
CA ASP A 187 108.12 12.79 -42.91
C ASP A 187 109.59 12.95 -43.56
N ALA A 188 110.69 12.31 -43.00
CA ALA A 188 112.03 11.76 -43.59
C ALA A 188 113.50 11.95 -42.94
N HIS A 189 114.50 11.01 -43.22
CA HIS A 189 116.04 11.11 -43.47
C HIS A 189 117.23 10.56 -42.52
N ASP A 190 118.36 9.92 -43.04
CA ASP A 190 119.77 9.75 -42.43
C ASP A 190 120.97 9.15 -43.35
N VAL A 191 122.27 9.04 -42.89
CA VAL A 191 123.49 8.14 -43.24
C VAL A 191 124.88 8.73 -43.75
N ALA A 192 126.11 8.28 -43.27
CA ALA A 192 127.42 8.05 -44.04
C ALA A 192 128.81 7.70 -43.31
N VAL A 193 129.80 7.19 -44.08
CA VAL A 193 131.15 6.48 -43.85
C VAL A 193 132.44 7.37 -43.86
N GLU A 194 133.70 7.13 -43.35
CA GLU A 194 134.53 6.08 -42.62
C GLU A 194 135.70 5.30 -43.36
N ALA A 195 137.03 5.46 -43.02
CA ALA A 195 138.21 4.65 -43.55
C ALA A 195 139.67 4.90 -42.97
N ARG A 196 140.56 3.87 -42.76
CA ARG A 196 142.08 3.94 -42.82
C ARG A 196 142.88 2.58 -42.81
N ASP A 197 144.13 2.63 -43.32
CA ASP A 197 145.30 1.70 -43.51
C ASP A 197 145.44 0.32 -42.75
N PRO A 198 145.96 -0.79 -43.36
CA PRO A 198 145.59 -2.16 -42.96
C PRO A 198 146.48 -2.99 -42.01
N ASP A 199 147.82 -2.82 -41.96
CA ASP A 199 148.69 -3.76 -41.19
C ASP A 199 149.10 -3.20 -39.82
N LEU A 200 149.31 -1.88 -39.76
CA LEU A 200 149.16 -1.15 -38.50
C LEU A 200 147.71 -1.26 -37.99
N ALA A 201 146.71 -1.58 -38.83
CA ALA A 201 145.38 -2.01 -38.36
C ALA A 201 145.35 -3.48 -37.87
N LEU A 202 146.11 -4.44 -38.40
CA LEU A 202 146.19 -5.76 -37.75
C LEU A 202 146.73 -5.71 -36.30
N GLU A 203 147.19 -4.54 -35.83
CA GLU A 203 147.26 -4.19 -34.40
C GLU A 203 146.30 -3.05 -33.94
N GLU A 204 146.14 -1.92 -34.63
CA GLU A 204 145.22 -0.80 -34.27
C GLU A 204 143.75 -1.14 -34.47
N GLU A 205 143.36 -1.94 -35.47
CA GLU A 205 142.03 -2.57 -35.61
C GLU A 205 141.87 -3.71 -34.61
N ASN A 206 142.90 -4.45 -34.20
CA ASN A 206 142.72 -5.43 -33.11
C ASN A 206 142.51 -4.69 -31.75
N ALA A 207 143.30 -3.65 -31.49
CA ALA A 207 143.13 -2.76 -30.33
C ALA A 207 141.85 -1.92 -30.41
N SER A 208 141.44 -1.48 -31.61
CA SER A 208 140.19 -0.76 -31.86
C SER A 208 139.00 -1.72 -31.84
N LEU A 209 139.12 -2.97 -32.26
CA LEU A 209 138.08 -3.99 -32.08
C LEU A 209 137.94 -4.32 -30.61
N MET A 210 139.03 -4.43 -29.84
CA MET A 210 138.95 -4.56 -28.38
C MET A 210 138.35 -3.31 -27.71
N ALA A 211 138.75 -2.10 -28.10
CA ALA A 211 138.21 -0.85 -27.57
C ALA A 211 136.76 -0.60 -28.03
N GLN A 212 136.39 -1.01 -29.23
CA GLN A 212 135.02 -1.01 -29.75
C GLN A 212 134.20 -2.10 -29.07
N LEU A 213 134.75 -3.27 -28.79
CA LEU A 213 134.06 -4.37 -28.10
C LEU A 213 133.81 -3.98 -26.64
N ASP A 214 134.76 -3.31 -25.97
CA ASP A 214 134.54 -2.75 -24.63
C ASP A 214 133.66 -1.49 -24.65
N LYS A 215 133.70 -0.66 -25.70
CA LYS A 215 132.73 0.43 -25.91
C LYS A 215 131.33 -0.12 -26.21
N LYS A 216 131.21 -1.22 -26.96
CA LYS A 216 129.93 -1.90 -27.26
C LYS A 216 129.42 -2.62 -26.02
N LYS A 217 130.26 -3.25 -25.19
CA LYS A 217 129.89 -3.76 -23.86
C LYS A 217 129.39 -2.64 -22.95
N LYS A 218 130.09 -1.49 -22.89
CA LYS A 218 129.65 -0.32 -22.11
C LYS A 218 128.32 0.21 -22.63
N ASN A 219 128.21 0.50 -23.93
CA ASN A 219 126.95 0.88 -24.55
C ASN A 219 125.83 -0.17 -24.34
N LEU A 220 126.16 -1.46 -24.29
CA LEU A 220 125.20 -2.54 -24.03
C LEU A 220 124.74 -2.51 -22.56
N ALA A 221 125.66 -2.37 -21.60
CA ALA A 221 125.32 -2.18 -20.18
C ALA A 221 124.59 -0.86 -19.89
N ASP A 222 124.93 0.23 -20.59
CA ASP A 222 124.24 1.52 -20.53
C ASP A 222 122.82 1.41 -21.11
N MET A 223 122.62 0.58 -22.15
CA MET A 223 121.31 0.28 -22.72
C MET A 223 120.52 -0.73 -21.88
N GLU A 224 121.17 -1.72 -21.24
CA GLU A 224 120.54 -2.65 -20.29
C GLU A 224 120.06 -1.91 -19.04
N THR A 225 120.88 -1.03 -18.45
CA THR A 225 120.48 -0.19 -17.31
C THR A 225 119.41 0.83 -17.69
N ARG A 226 119.49 1.44 -18.88
CA ARG A 226 118.41 2.30 -19.40
C ARG A 226 117.12 1.52 -19.66
N LEU A 227 117.19 0.28 -20.16
CA LEU A 227 116.03 -0.59 -20.35
C LEU A 227 115.44 -1.03 -19.01
N ALA A 228 116.29 -1.35 -18.01
CA ALA A 228 115.85 -1.65 -16.65
C ALA A 228 115.09 -0.47 -16.03
N HIS A 229 115.62 0.75 -16.10
CA HIS A 229 114.92 1.96 -15.62
C HIS A 229 113.68 2.32 -16.45
N LEU A 230 113.65 2.04 -17.75
CA LEU A 230 112.44 2.19 -18.57
C LEU A 230 111.36 1.16 -18.20
N GLN A 231 111.76 -0.05 -17.82
CA GLN A 231 110.84 -1.11 -17.39
C GLN A 231 110.34 -0.83 -15.96
N GLU A 232 111.22 -0.45 -15.04
CA GLU A 232 110.90 0.04 -13.69
C GLU A 232 109.89 1.20 -13.76
N SER A 233 110.19 2.24 -14.55
CA SER A 233 109.27 3.37 -14.78
C SER A 233 107.96 2.99 -15.50
N TYR A 234 107.94 1.88 -16.26
CA TYR A 234 106.71 1.39 -16.89
C TYR A 234 105.85 0.62 -15.90
N ASP A 235 106.45 -0.23 -15.07
CA ASP A 235 105.75 -0.96 -14.02
C ASP A 235 105.24 -0.01 -12.92
N ASP A 236 106.02 1.01 -12.52
CA ASP A 236 105.56 2.11 -11.65
C ASP A 236 104.31 2.82 -12.23
N LEU A 237 104.37 3.20 -13.51
CA LEU A 237 103.28 3.91 -14.18
C LEU A 237 102.03 3.01 -14.37
N LYS A 238 102.24 1.71 -14.56
CA LYS A 238 101.19 0.68 -14.64
C LYS A 238 100.51 0.46 -13.30
N ASP A 239 101.27 0.42 -12.22
CA ASP A 239 100.75 0.21 -10.87
C ASP A 239 100.05 1.48 -10.34
N GLU A 240 100.53 2.67 -10.69
CA GLU A 240 99.82 3.94 -10.47
C GLU A 240 98.52 4.02 -11.30
N ALA A 241 98.54 3.58 -12.56
CA ALA A 241 97.32 3.50 -13.37
C ALA A 241 96.29 2.53 -12.77
N ALA A 242 96.76 1.37 -12.26
CA ALA A 242 95.92 0.41 -11.55
C ALA A 242 95.31 1.02 -10.26
N ARG A 243 96.13 1.75 -9.49
CA ARG A 243 95.67 2.48 -8.28
C ARG A 243 94.60 3.51 -8.62
N VAL A 244 94.81 4.34 -9.64
CA VAL A 244 93.82 5.33 -10.10
C VAL A 244 92.54 4.66 -10.61
N THR A 245 92.61 3.49 -11.27
CA THR A 245 91.39 2.75 -11.63
C THR A 245 90.64 2.22 -10.41
N SER A 246 91.33 1.71 -9.38
CA SER A 246 90.69 1.29 -8.13
C SER A 246 90.02 2.47 -7.42
N GLU A 247 90.69 3.62 -7.31
CA GLU A 247 90.14 4.83 -6.70
C GLU A 247 88.91 5.35 -7.46
N LEU A 248 88.88 5.23 -8.80
CA LEU A 248 87.71 5.56 -9.62
C LEU A 248 86.56 4.56 -9.45
N GLU A 249 86.84 3.27 -9.25
CA GLU A 249 85.82 2.25 -8.98
C GLU A 249 85.23 2.40 -7.56
N ASP A 250 86.06 2.67 -6.55
CA ASP A 250 85.62 2.97 -5.19
C ASP A 250 84.75 4.24 -5.15
N VAL A 251 85.18 5.34 -5.79
CA VAL A 251 84.38 6.57 -5.88
C VAL A 251 83.05 6.32 -6.60
N ARG A 252 83.03 5.54 -7.69
CA ARG A 252 81.78 5.14 -8.37
C ARG A 252 80.87 4.29 -7.48
N SER A 253 81.44 3.34 -6.74
CA SER A 253 80.72 2.48 -5.80
C SER A 253 80.03 3.30 -4.71
N MET A 254 80.77 4.23 -4.08
CA MET A 254 80.22 5.14 -3.07
C MET A 254 79.14 6.08 -3.64
N HIS A 255 79.31 6.58 -4.88
CA HIS A 255 78.35 7.50 -5.48
C HIS A 255 77.05 6.81 -5.94
N SER A 256 77.13 5.59 -6.49
CA SER A 256 75.94 4.80 -6.86
C SER A 256 75.09 4.53 -5.61
N GLY A 257 75.70 3.97 -4.55
CA GLY A 257 74.97 3.63 -3.33
C GLY A 257 74.24 4.81 -2.69
N ALA A 258 74.81 6.02 -2.75
CA ALA A 258 74.16 7.24 -2.27
C ALA A 258 72.97 7.66 -3.15
N GLY A 259 73.15 7.70 -4.47
CA GLY A 259 72.09 8.05 -5.43
C GLY A 259 70.93 7.05 -5.40
N ASP A 260 71.23 5.76 -5.47
CA ASP A 260 70.27 4.66 -5.45
C ASP A 260 69.48 4.61 -4.14
N GLN A 261 70.08 4.99 -3.01
CA GLN A 261 69.35 5.09 -1.75
C GLN A 261 68.40 6.30 -1.71
N VAL A 262 68.79 7.45 -2.28
CA VAL A 262 67.88 8.60 -2.41
C VAL A 262 66.71 8.27 -3.34
N ILE A 263 66.97 7.61 -4.48
CA ILE A 263 65.93 7.18 -5.42
C ILE A 263 64.95 6.21 -4.74
N ARG A 264 65.44 5.15 -4.08
CA ARG A 264 64.58 4.19 -3.37
C ARG A 264 63.77 4.83 -2.24
N ASN A 265 64.34 5.80 -1.52
CA ASN A 265 63.62 6.56 -0.50
C ASN A 265 62.54 7.49 -1.10
N LEU A 266 62.74 8.03 -2.30
CA LEU A 266 61.74 8.81 -3.03
C LEU A 266 60.62 7.93 -3.59
N GLU A 267 60.95 6.78 -4.18
CA GLU A 267 59.96 5.80 -4.63
C GLU A 267 59.09 5.29 -3.48
N MET A 268 59.68 5.05 -2.30
CA MET A 268 58.96 4.64 -1.10
C MET A 268 57.95 5.72 -0.68
N LYS A 269 58.37 6.99 -0.65
CA LYS A 269 57.48 8.13 -0.37
C LYS A 269 56.40 8.34 -1.43
N ILE A 270 56.67 8.06 -2.71
CA ILE A 270 55.66 8.10 -3.77
C ILE A 270 54.61 7.02 -3.50
N ARG A 271 55.01 5.78 -3.20
CA ARG A 271 54.07 4.70 -2.83
C ARG A 271 53.27 5.01 -1.57
N GLU A 272 53.90 5.56 -0.52
CA GLU A 272 53.22 6.05 0.69
C GLU A 272 52.20 7.15 0.37
N GLN A 273 52.49 8.03 -0.60
CA GLN A 273 51.56 9.07 -1.06
C GLN A 273 50.43 8.50 -1.93
N ASP A 274 50.71 7.54 -2.82
CA ASP A 274 49.71 6.87 -3.63
C ASP A 274 48.73 6.05 -2.75
N GLU A 275 49.22 5.36 -1.72
CA GLU A 275 48.39 4.68 -0.72
C GLU A 275 47.56 5.67 0.12
N LEU A 276 48.12 6.83 0.48
CA LEU A 276 47.38 7.90 1.15
C LEU A 276 46.31 8.54 0.25
N ILE A 277 46.58 8.70 -1.04
CA ILE A 277 45.60 9.18 -2.04
C ILE A 277 44.48 8.14 -2.19
N ALA A 278 44.81 6.87 -2.43
CA ALA A 278 43.81 5.81 -2.59
C ALA A 278 42.90 5.65 -1.35
N THR A 279 43.44 5.81 -0.14
CA THR A 279 42.64 5.77 1.10
C THR A 279 41.79 7.03 1.29
N GLN A 280 42.25 8.21 0.86
CA GLN A 280 41.44 9.44 0.87
C GLN A 280 40.33 9.41 -0.21
N GLU A 281 40.62 8.90 -1.41
CA GLU A 281 39.63 8.71 -2.48
C GLU A 281 38.55 7.70 -2.08
N GLY A 282 38.94 6.58 -1.44
CA GLY A 282 37.99 5.63 -0.84
C GLY A 282 37.09 6.27 0.20
N GLN A 283 37.65 7.05 1.14
CA GLN A 283 36.87 7.78 2.14
C GLN A 283 35.93 8.83 1.52
N LEU A 284 36.34 9.50 0.43
CA LEU A 284 35.50 10.45 -0.29
C LEU A 284 34.33 9.77 -1.00
N GLU A 285 34.54 8.60 -1.60
CA GLU A 285 33.46 7.83 -2.24
C GLU A 285 32.52 7.20 -1.21
N ASP A 286 33.03 6.66 -0.09
CA ASP A 286 32.19 6.20 1.03
C ASP A 286 31.32 7.35 1.58
N MET A 287 31.89 8.55 1.75
CA MET A 287 31.15 9.76 2.14
C MET A 287 30.16 10.22 1.06
N ARG A 288 30.47 10.03 -0.24
CA ARG A 288 29.54 10.30 -1.34
C ARG A 288 28.34 9.34 -1.30
N ILE A 289 28.60 8.05 -1.13
CA ILE A 289 27.58 6.99 -1.01
C ILE A 289 26.73 7.20 0.25
N ALA A 290 27.33 7.53 1.40
CA ALA A 290 26.60 7.83 2.64
C ALA A 290 25.69 9.06 2.48
N LYS A 291 26.19 10.11 1.82
CA LYS A 291 25.39 11.31 1.48
C LYS A 291 24.24 10.98 0.53
N GLU A 292 24.47 10.15 -0.48
CA GLU A 292 23.43 9.72 -1.44
C GLU A 292 22.34 8.89 -0.75
N ARG A 293 22.73 7.93 0.13
CA ARG A 293 21.80 7.19 0.99
C ARG A 293 20.95 8.13 1.86
N LEU A 294 21.59 9.01 2.63
CA LEU A 294 20.87 10.00 3.47
C LEU A 294 19.96 10.94 2.66
N GLN A 295 20.32 11.27 1.41
CA GLN A 295 19.45 12.05 0.52
C GLN A 295 18.23 11.25 0.06
N THR A 296 18.38 9.96 -0.29
CA THR A 296 17.24 9.08 -0.63
C THR A 296 16.33 8.83 0.59
N GLU A 297 16.90 8.64 1.78
CA GLU A 297 16.15 8.55 3.04
C GLU A 297 15.40 9.85 3.34
N MET A 298 16.03 11.02 3.18
CA MET A 298 15.36 12.31 3.38
C MET A 298 14.21 12.52 2.38
N ALA A 299 14.36 12.06 1.13
CA ALA A 299 13.29 12.10 0.13
C ALA A 299 12.13 11.15 0.48
N ALA A 300 12.44 9.93 0.94
CA ALA A 300 11.44 8.96 1.40
C ALA A 300 10.69 9.46 2.65
N LEU A 301 11.40 10.05 3.61
CA LEU A 301 10.81 10.66 4.81
C LEU A 301 9.92 11.87 4.47
N LYS A 302 10.34 12.75 3.54
CA LYS A 302 9.48 13.83 3.03
C LYS A 302 8.22 13.31 2.35
N THR A 303 8.34 12.26 1.55
CA THR A 303 7.18 11.61 0.90
C THR A 303 6.25 10.97 1.94
N ARG A 304 6.79 10.38 3.01
CA ARG A 304 6.02 9.81 4.13
C ARG A 304 5.33 10.89 4.96
N ALA A 305 5.99 12.03 5.20
CA ALA A 305 5.40 13.18 5.89
C ALA A 305 4.21 13.74 5.11
N ALA A 306 4.37 14.03 3.81
CA ALA A 306 3.28 14.53 2.96
C ALA A 306 2.07 13.57 2.87
N ARG A 307 2.30 12.24 2.93
CA ARG A 307 1.21 11.26 3.07
C ARG A 307 0.54 11.31 4.44
N GLY A 308 1.29 11.59 5.50
CA GLY A 308 0.76 11.83 6.85
C GLY A 308 -0.15 13.06 6.90
N ASP A 309 0.24 14.15 6.24
CA ASP A 309 -0.57 15.37 6.14
C ASP A 309 -1.91 15.12 5.44
N VAL A 310 -1.89 14.42 4.29
CA VAL A 310 -3.12 14.03 3.56
C VAL A 310 -4.04 13.14 4.42
N LEU A 311 -3.48 12.12 5.10
CA LEU A 311 -4.25 11.26 5.99
C LEU A 311 -4.82 12.02 7.21
N GLN A 312 -4.11 13.05 7.69
CA GLN A 312 -4.59 13.91 8.77
C GLN A 312 -5.77 14.77 8.31
N ASP A 313 -5.74 15.29 7.07
CA ASP A 313 -6.88 16.00 6.47
C ASP A 313 -8.08 15.08 6.23
N GLU A 314 -7.88 13.86 5.72
CA GLU A 314 -8.94 12.85 5.60
C GLU A 314 -9.58 12.53 6.97
N VAL A 315 -8.77 12.37 8.03
CA VAL A 315 -9.25 12.17 9.40
C VAL A 315 -10.03 13.39 9.91
N ASN A 316 -9.62 14.62 9.57
CA ASN A 316 -10.33 15.83 9.92
C ASN A 316 -11.68 15.94 9.19
N GLU A 317 -11.75 15.61 7.89
CA GLU A 317 -13.02 15.56 7.16
C GLU A 317 -13.96 14.47 7.71
N LEU A 318 -13.44 13.28 8.02
CA LEU A 318 -14.23 12.18 8.60
C LEU A 318 -14.76 12.54 9.99
N ARG A 319 -13.98 13.25 10.81
CA ARG A 319 -14.44 13.83 12.08
C ARG A 319 -15.58 14.84 11.85
N TYR A 320 -15.43 15.78 10.91
CA TYR A 320 -16.49 16.74 10.59
C TYR A 320 -17.78 16.04 10.12
N ARG A 321 -17.66 15.04 9.23
CA ARG A 321 -18.79 14.22 8.77
C ARG A 321 -19.45 13.44 9.92
N ALA A 322 -18.66 12.88 10.84
CA ALA A 322 -19.17 12.19 12.03
C ALA A 322 -19.92 13.15 12.98
N GLU A 323 -19.39 14.36 13.22
CA GLU A 323 -20.11 15.37 13.98
C GLU A 323 -21.40 15.84 13.29
N GLU A 324 -21.39 16.00 11.96
CA GLU A 324 -22.57 16.37 11.18
C GLU A 324 -23.66 15.29 11.24
N LEU A 325 -23.27 14.01 11.14
CA LEU A 325 -24.15 12.87 11.37
C LEU A 325 -24.65 12.82 12.83
N GLY A 326 -23.81 13.13 13.81
CA GLY A 326 -24.23 13.28 15.21
C GLY A 326 -25.24 14.41 15.42
N ARG A 327 -25.07 15.55 14.76
CA ARG A 327 -26.05 16.67 14.74
C ARG A 327 -27.37 16.21 14.09
N LYS A 328 -27.31 15.48 12.97
CA LYS A 328 -28.49 14.90 12.30
C LYS A 328 -29.21 13.87 13.18
N ALA A 329 -28.50 12.96 13.83
CA ALA A 329 -29.05 11.98 14.77
C ALA A 329 -29.75 12.67 15.96
N ASN A 330 -29.11 13.70 16.56
CA ASN A 330 -29.71 14.51 17.62
C ASN A 330 -30.97 15.27 17.17
N MET A 331 -31.08 15.66 15.90
CA MET A 331 -32.33 16.21 15.35
C MET A 331 -33.39 15.12 15.17
N VAL A 332 -33.04 13.96 14.63
CA VAL A 332 -33.97 12.82 14.45
C VAL A 332 -34.54 12.37 15.80
N GLU A 333 -33.70 12.21 16.82
CA GLU A 333 -34.16 11.82 18.17
C GLU A 333 -35.08 12.89 18.79
N ARG A 334 -34.81 14.19 18.57
CA ARG A 334 -35.73 15.28 18.96
C ARG A 334 -37.06 15.26 18.20
N TYR A 335 -37.07 14.85 16.92
CA TYR A 335 -38.32 14.66 16.16
C TYR A 335 -39.09 13.42 16.63
N LYS A 336 -38.39 12.32 16.91
CA LYS A 336 -38.95 11.10 17.51
C LYS A 336 -39.60 11.39 18.87
N GLN A 337 -38.91 12.08 19.78
CA GLN A 337 -39.47 12.50 21.08
C GLN A 337 -40.72 13.39 20.93
N LYS A 338 -40.76 14.27 19.93
CA LYS A 338 -41.96 15.06 19.60
C LYS A 338 -43.11 14.19 19.07
N LEU A 339 -42.82 13.19 18.25
CA LEU A 339 -43.83 12.24 17.73
C LEU A 339 -44.35 11.33 18.85
N GLU A 340 -43.49 10.84 19.74
CA GLU A 340 -43.86 10.06 20.93
C GLU A 340 -44.74 10.90 21.88
N ALA A 341 -44.38 12.16 22.14
CA ALA A 341 -45.21 13.09 22.90
C ALA A 341 -46.57 13.36 22.21
N SER A 342 -46.58 13.58 20.89
CA SER A 342 -47.83 13.77 20.12
C SER A 342 -48.71 12.52 20.15
N SER A 343 -48.12 11.32 20.08
CA SER A 343 -48.84 10.05 20.18
C SER A 343 -49.41 9.82 21.57
N LYS A 344 -48.71 10.26 22.63
CA LYS A 344 -49.23 10.23 24.01
C LYS A 344 -50.42 11.18 24.16
N MET A 345 -50.30 12.42 23.67
CA MET A 345 -51.43 13.38 23.65
C MET A 345 -52.62 12.85 22.84
N GLN A 346 -52.40 12.13 21.74
CA GLN A 346 -53.48 11.50 20.97
C GLN A 346 -54.16 10.38 21.77
N SER A 347 -53.38 9.50 22.42
CA SER A 347 -53.92 8.46 23.31
C SER A 347 -54.74 9.05 24.47
N GLU A 348 -54.29 10.17 25.05
CA GLU A 348 -55.04 10.92 26.06
C GLU A 348 -56.34 11.53 25.50
N LEU A 349 -56.32 12.08 24.28
CA LEU A 349 -57.52 12.59 23.61
C LEU A 349 -58.53 11.46 23.30
N ASP A 350 -58.06 10.28 22.91
CA ASP A 350 -58.92 9.13 22.64
C ASP A 350 -59.47 8.52 23.95
N ASN A 351 -58.69 8.46 25.02
CA ASN A 351 -59.19 8.10 26.36
C ASN A 351 -60.28 9.07 26.85
N LEU A 352 -60.04 10.38 26.75
CA LEU A 352 -61.04 11.42 27.11
C LEU A 352 -62.30 11.36 26.23
N ARG A 353 -62.21 10.82 25.00
CA ARG A 353 -63.39 10.53 24.16
C ARG A 353 -64.16 9.32 24.68
N TYR A 354 -63.48 8.22 25.03
CA TYR A 354 -64.13 7.05 25.63
C TYR A 354 -64.82 7.39 26.96
N GLU A 355 -64.15 8.14 27.85
CA GLU A 355 -64.74 8.63 29.11
C GLU A 355 -65.95 9.53 28.85
N LYS A 356 -65.89 10.43 27.87
CA LYS A 356 -67.03 11.27 27.48
C LYS A 356 -68.21 10.43 26.96
N GLU A 357 -67.95 9.46 26.09
CA GLU A 357 -68.97 8.56 25.57
C GLU A 357 -69.57 7.67 26.67
N GLU A 358 -68.80 7.33 27.69
CA GLU A 358 -69.25 6.60 28.88
C GLU A 358 -70.18 7.44 29.73
N MET A 359 -69.77 8.65 30.10
CA MET A 359 -70.63 9.61 30.80
C MET A 359 -71.92 9.92 30.01
N GLN A 360 -71.86 9.93 28.66
CA GLN A 360 -73.05 10.07 27.82
C GLN A 360 -73.95 8.82 27.82
N ARG A 361 -73.38 7.61 27.83
CA ARG A 361 -74.13 6.35 27.99
C ARG A 361 -74.83 6.26 29.35
N ASP A 362 -74.14 6.67 30.41
CA ASP A 362 -74.67 6.68 31.78
C ASP A 362 -75.78 7.70 31.94
N LEU A 363 -75.62 8.93 31.44
CA LEU A 363 -76.69 9.93 31.40
C LEU A 363 -77.95 9.42 30.69
N LEU A 364 -77.81 8.66 29.59
CA LEU A 364 -78.94 8.06 28.89
C LEU A 364 -79.62 6.93 29.69
N GLU A 365 -78.90 6.16 30.50
CA GLU A 365 -79.54 5.18 31.41
C GLU A 365 -80.15 5.86 32.65
N TYR A 366 -79.53 6.89 33.22
CA TYR A 366 -80.17 7.73 34.25
C TYR A 366 -81.46 8.36 33.74
N GLU A 367 -81.51 8.86 32.50
CA GLU A 367 -82.75 9.30 31.87
C GLU A 367 -83.81 8.18 31.76
N LYS A 368 -83.41 6.96 31.40
CA LYS A 368 -84.31 5.80 31.36
C LYS A 368 -84.83 5.45 32.76
N VAL A 369 -83.98 5.47 33.79
CA VAL A 369 -84.37 5.26 35.19
C VAL A 369 -85.31 6.36 35.68
N LEU A 370 -85.05 7.64 35.37
CA LEU A 370 -85.95 8.75 35.70
C LEU A 370 -87.31 8.63 35.00
N LYS A 371 -87.35 8.19 33.74
CA LYS A 371 -88.60 7.92 32.99
C LYS A 371 -89.37 6.75 33.61
N ARG A 372 -88.70 5.68 34.05
CA ARG A 372 -89.31 4.57 34.80
C ARG A 372 -89.84 5.02 36.16
N ASN A 373 -89.09 5.84 36.91
CA ASN A 373 -89.51 6.32 38.22
C ASN A 373 -90.76 7.20 38.12
N ARG A 374 -90.80 8.16 37.17
CA ARG A 374 -92.01 8.95 36.87
C ARG A 374 -93.23 8.12 36.49
N ALA A 375 -93.03 6.99 35.81
CA ALA A 375 -94.12 6.06 35.51
C ALA A 375 -94.62 5.29 36.74
N LEU A 376 -93.75 5.05 37.73
CA LEU A 376 -94.12 4.47 39.03
C LEU A 376 -94.77 5.51 39.96
N GLU A 377 -94.30 6.76 39.97
CA GLU A 377 -94.93 7.89 40.63
C GLU A 377 -96.38 8.05 40.13
N LEU A 378 -96.58 8.19 38.81
CA LEU A 378 -97.92 8.27 38.19
C LEU A 378 -98.78 7.01 38.34
N ALA A 379 -98.20 5.86 38.72
CA ALA A 379 -98.95 4.66 39.07
C ALA A 379 -99.37 4.69 40.55
N ASN A 380 -98.48 5.10 41.44
CA ASN A 380 -98.77 5.30 42.86
C ASN A 380 -99.83 6.39 43.08
N ASP A 381 -99.76 7.50 42.34
CA ASP A 381 -100.77 8.57 42.37
C ASP A 381 -102.17 8.02 42.05
N LYS A 382 -102.28 7.14 41.04
CA LYS A 382 -103.55 6.47 40.66
C LYS A 382 -104.00 5.38 41.64
N TYR A 383 -103.07 4.80 42.40
CA TYR A 383 -103.43 3.91 43.51
C TYR A 383 -103.90 4.73 44.73
N ALA A 384 -103.31 5.90 44.99
CA ALA A 384 -103.76 6.83 46.03
C ALA A 384 -105.14 7.44 45.71
N GLU A 385 -105.36 7.88 44.47
CA GLU A 385 -106.67 8.32 43.96
C GLU A 385 -107.75 7.26 44.19
N LYS A 386 -107.49 6.01 43.80
CA LYS A 386 -108.41 4.88 44.04
C LYS A 386 -108.62 4.56 45.52
N MET A 387 -107.60 4.70 46.35
CA MET A 387 -107.74 4.53 47.81
C MET A 387 -108.64 5.63 48.38
N GLN A 388 -108.49 6.88 47.94
CA GLN A 388 -109.37 7.99 48.31
C GLN A 388 -110.81 7.77 47.81
N ASP A 389 -111.01 7.26 46.60
CA ASP A 389 -112.34 6.86 46.09
C ASP A 389 -112.98 5.77 46.98
N TYR A 390 -112.20 4.77 47.39
CA TYR A 390 -112.70 3.72 48.31
C TYR A 390 -112.99 4.27 49.72
N GLU A 391 -112.19 5.20 50.24
CA GLU A 391 -112.46 5.88 51.52
C GLU A 391 -113.77 6.70 51.45
N VAL A 392 -114.01 7.43 50.35
CA VAL A 392 -115.27 8.13 50.10
C VAL A 392 -116.44 7.16 49.99
N GLN A 393 -116.29 6.05 49.24
CA GLN A 393 -117.34 5.03 49.12
C GLN A 393 -117.66 4.36 50.47
N LEU A 394 -116.66 4.13 51.33
CA LEU A 394 -116.88 3.63 52.69
C LEU A 394 -117.66 4.61 53.56
N ILE A 395 -117.38 5.92 53.44
CA ILE A 395 -118.15 6.98 54.13
C ILE A 395 -119.57 7.06 53.59
N GLU A 396 -119.78 6.96 52.28
CA GLU A 396 -121.12 6.90 51.68
C GLU A 396 -121.92 5.68 52.16
N LEU A 397 -121.30 4.50 52.21
CA LEU A 397 -121.94 3.27 52.69
C LEU A 397 -122.23 3.32 54.20
N ASP A 398 -121.41 4.00 54.99
CA ASP A 398 -121.66 4.24 56.40
C ASP A 398 -122.80 5.24 56.64
N ASN A 399 -122.91 6.27 55.79
CA ASN A 399 -124.03 7.22 55.79
C ASN A 399 -125.34 6.54 55.35
N LYS A 400 -125.33 5.76 54.25
CA LYS A 400 -126.50 4.96 53.82
C LYS A 400 -126.95 3.99 54.92
N ARG A 401 -126.01 3.33 55.61
CA ARG A 401 -126.34 2.46 56.77
C ARG A 401 -126.95 3.24 57.94
N LYS A 402 -126.55 4.49 58.18
CA LYS A 402 -127.17 5.36 59.19
C LYS A 402 -128.56 5.83 58.76
N GLU A 403 -128.75 6.12 57.48
CA GLU A 403 -130.04 6.48 56.89
C GLU A 403 -131.04 5.30 57.02
N GLU A 404 -130.67 4.11 56.55
CA GLU A 404 -131.46 2.86 56.73
C GLU A 404 -131.73 2.54 58.21
N TYR A 405 -130.76 2.77 59.10
CA TYR A 405 -130.94 2.56 60.55
C TYR A 405 -131.90 3.58 61.17
N ASN A 406 -131.85 4.84 60.75
CA ASN A 406 -132.80 5.87 61.18
C ASN A 406 -134.20 5.62 60.62
N GLU A 407 -134.33 5.14 59.38
CA GLU A 407 -135.60 4.68 58.81
C GLU A 407 -136.14 3.47 59.57
N MET A 408 -135.29 2.51 59.95
CA MET A 408 -135.68 1.36 60.79
C MET A 408 -136.15 1.81 62.18
N ILE A 409 -135.55 2.84 62.78
CA ILE A 409 -136.05 3.48 64.01
C ILE A 409 -137.39 4.16 63.76
N ALA A 410 -137.54 4.98 62.72
CA ALA A 410 -138.80 5.67 62.43
C ALA A 410 -139.95 4.69 62.11
N LEU A 411 -139.66 3.60 61.40
CA LEU A 411 -140.61 2.50 61.16
C LEU A 411 -140.92 1.72 62.44
N ARG A 412 -139.95 1.55 63.35
CA ARG A 412 -140.17 0.98 64.68
C ARG A 412 -141.05 1.88 65.53
N GLU A 413 -140.79 3.18 65.59
CA GLU A 413 -141.61 4.17 66.30
C GLU A 413 -143.03 4.24 65.71
N HIS A 414 -143.16 4.14 64.37
CA HIS A 414 -144.46 4.05 63.72
C HIS A 414 -145.18 2.73 64.02
N LEU A 415 -144.48 1.59 64.04
CA LEU A 415 -145.04 0.30 64.48
C LEU A 415 -145.40 0.30 65.98
N GLU A 416 -144.63 0.97 66.83
CA GLU A 416 -144.91 1.12 68.25
C GLU A 416 -146.11 2.04 68.47
N SER A 417 -146.22 3.13 67.71
CA SER A 417 -147.38 4.03 67.65
C SER A 417 -148.64 3.29 67.16
N LEU A 418 -148.55 2.54 66.05
CA LEU A 418 -149.61 1.66 65.58
C LEU A 418 -149.91 0.53 66.57
N SER A 419 -148.95 0.05 67.36
CA SER A 419 -149.20 -0.94 68.42
C SER A 419 -149.87 -0.31 69.65
N ALA A 420 -149.60 0.96 69.94
CA ALA A 420 -150.24 1.72 71.01
C ALA A 420 -151.66 2.12 70.61
N GLN A 421 -151.87 2.55 69.36
CA GLN A 421 -153.20 2.70 68.77
C GLN A 421 -153.93 1.36 68.77
N ARG A 422 -153.32 0.28 68.25
CA ARG A 422 -153.91 -1.06 68.26
C ARG A 422 -154.20 -1.56 69.68
N LYS A 423 -153.44 -1.16 70.70
CA LYS A 423 -153.74 -1.45 72.12
C LYS A 423 -154.88 -0.60 72.66
N ALA A 424 -155.00 0.67 72.28
CA ALA A 424 -156.16 1.48 72.61
C ALA A 424 -157.43 0.93 71.91
N ASP A 425 -157.31 0.56 70.64
CA ASP A 425 -158.33 -0.15 69.87
C ASP A 425 -158.60 -1.54 70.45
N GLU A 426 -157.62 -2.27 71.01
CA GLU A 426 -157.83 -3.56 71.72
C GLU A 426 -158.38 -3.39 73.14
N MET A 427 -158.23 -2.23 73.79
CA MET A 427 -158.95 -1.93 75.03
C MET A 427 -160.37 -1.44 74.75
N PHE A 428 -160.61 -0.72 73.65
CA PHE A 428 -161.94 -0.31 73.21
C PHE A 428 -162.73 -1.48 72.59
N ILE A 429 -162.09 -2.30 71.75
CA ILE A 429 -162.55 -3.64 71.38
C ILE A 429 -162.59 -4.52 72.63
N GLY A 430 -161.79 -4.27 73.65
CA GLY A 430 -161.84 -4.90 74.96
C GLY A 430 -163.13 -4.59 75.72
N GLU A 431 -163.57 -3.32 75.77
CA GLU A 431 -164.88 -2.92 76.31
C GLU A 431 -166.02 -3.49 75.45
N LEU A 432 -165.90 -3.41 74.11
CA LEU A 432 -166.85 -4.03 73.19
C LEU A 432 -166.84 -5.56 73.27
N GLN A 433 -165.75 -6.20 73.71
CA GLN A 433 -165.63 -7.62 74.00
C GLN A 433 -165.85 -7.95 75.48
N GLU A 434 -166.03 -6.98 76.37
CA GLU A 434 -166.73 -7.21 77.64
C GLU A 434 -168.25 -7.21 77.36
N GLN A 435 -168.69 -6.44 76.37
CA GLN A 435 -170.04 -6.51 75.79
C GLN A 435 -170.26 -7.71 74.84
N ILE A 436 -169.21 -8.30 74.24
CA ILE A 436 -169.30 -9.41 73.24
C ILE A 436 -168.66 -10.74 73.71
N SER A 437 -167.91 -10.79 74.82
CA SER A 437 -167.44 -12.06 75.43
C SER A 437 -168.56 -12.88 76.08
N THR A 438 -169.80 -12.57 75.74
CA THR A 438 -170.86 -13.58 75.51
C THR A 438 -170.52 -14.55 74.34
N GLY A 439 -169.25 -15.00 74.23
CA GLY A 439 -168.78 -16.19 73.50
C GLY A 439 -168.02 -15.99 72.18
N GLY A 440 -166.97 -16.81 71.97
CA GLY A 440 -166.84 -17.47 70.65
C GLY A 440 -165.50 -17.57 69.90
N HIS A 441 -164.32 -17.57 70.54
CA HIS A 441 -163.02 -18.04 70.03
C HIS A 441 -162.86 -18.64 68.60
N GLY A 442 -161.83 -18.17 67.87
CA GLY A 442 -160.69 -19.05 67.52
C GLY A 442 -160.48 -19.54 66.07
N ALA A 443 -159.41 -19.07 65.42
CA ALA A 443 -158.74 -19.73 64.28
C ALA A 443 -157.60 -20.67 64.79
N GLY A 444 -156.70 -21.31 64.03
CA GLY A 444 -156.33 -21.33 62.60
C GLY A 444 -154.97 -22.04 62.42
N ASN A 445 -154.53 -22.40 61.20
CA ASN A 445 -153.30 -23.20 60.94
C ASN A 445 -152.52 -22.73 59.67
N LYS A 446 -151.16 -22.81 59.59
CA LYS A 446 -150.34 -22.55 58.35
C LYS A 446 -148.79 -22.75 58.40
N SER A 447 -148.16 -22.77 57.20
CA SER A 447 -146.71 -22.75 56.82
C SER A 447 -146.59 -22.56 55.26
N PRO A 448 -145.47 -22.72 54.47
CA PRO A 448 -144.00 -22.90 54.72
C PRO A 448 -143.01 -22.14 53.73
N SER A 449 -141.71 -22.51 53.74
CA SER A 449 -140.73 -22.71 52.60
C SER A 449 -140.15 -21.59 51.66
N SER A 450 -138.79 -21.47 51.59
CA SER A 450 -137.79 -21.70 50.46
C SER A 450 -138.03 -21.30 48.96
N PRO A 451 -137.12 -21.48 47.94
CA PRO A 451 -135.61 -21.46 47.79
C PRO A 451 -135.03 -20.90 46.41
N GLY A 452 -133.73 -21.08 46.06
CA GLY A 452 -133.27 -21.46 44.67
C GLY A 452 -132.14 -20.67 43.88
N GLY A 453 -131.32 -21.36 43.02
CA GLY A 453 -130.36 -20.76 42.02
C GLY A 453 -129.26 -21.69 41.41
N ALA A 454 -128.69 -21.43 40.20
CA ALA A 454 -127.58 -22.18 39.51
C ALA A 454 -126.96 -21.50 38.22
N GLY A 455 -125.84 -22.00 37.62
CA GLY A 455 -125.26 -21.56 36.30
C GLY A 455 -123.95 -22.28 35.82
N PHE A 456 -123.58 -22.24 34.51
CA PHE A 456 -122.49 -23.02 33.82
C PHE A 456 -121.75 -22.29 32.65
N ASN A 457 -120.46 -22.63 32.39
CA ASN A 457 -119.71 -22.80 31.10
C ASN A 457 -118.18 -22.80 31.37
N LEU A 458 -117.20 -23.10 30.49
CA LEU A 458 -116.98 -23.89 29.24
C LEU A 458 -115.70 -23.28 28.59
N ASP A 459 -114.50 -23.60 29.10
CA ASP A 459 -113.25 -22.93 28.66
C ASP A 459 -111.99 -23.87 28.70
N GLU A 460 -112.20 -25.19 28.80
CA GLU A 460 -111.15 -26.17 29.20
C GLU A 460 -110.60 -27.05 28.06
N GLU A 461 -111.03 -26.84 26.81
CA GLU A 461 -110.71 -27.74 25.67
C GLU A 461 -109.69 -27.16 24.65
N LEU A 462 -108.89 -26.17 25.06
CA LEU A 462 -108.02 -25.38 24.15
C LEU A 462 -106.49 -25.55 24.35
N GLU A 463 -106.03 -26.43 25.26
CA GLU A 463 -104.60 -26.58 25.61
C GLU A 463 -103.79 -27.56 24.72
N ASN A 464 -104.44 -28.41 23.91
CA ASN A 464 -103.81 -29.62 23.34
C ASN A 464 -103.17 -29.45 21.94
N ALA A 465 -102.40 -28.39 21.71
CA ALA A 465 -101.70 -28.16 20.44
C ALA A 465 -100.37 -27.35 20.58
N LYS A 466 -99.28 -27.99 21.06
CA LYS A 466 -98.02 -27.26 21.38
C LYS A 466 -96.67 -27.96 21.09
N ASP A 467 -96.67 -29.12 20.43
CA ASP A 467 -95.45 -29.95 20.25
C ASP A 467 -94.65 -29.71 18.95
N VAL A 468 -93.97 -28.56 18.85
CA VAL A 468 -92.81 -28.37 17.93
C VAL A 468 -91.68 -27.51 18.55
N ALA A 469 -91.96 -26.75 19.60
CA ALA A 469 -91.07 -25.70 20.11
C ALA A 469 -89.69 -26.10 20.71
N PRO A 470 -89.51 -27.23 21.42
CA PRO A 470 -88.28 -27.44 22.22
C PRO A 470 -87.04 -27.78 21.39
N ASN A 471 -87.21 -28.38 20.21
CA ASN A 471 -86.07 -28.80 19.39
C ASN A 471 -85.38 -27.60 18.71
N LEU A 472 -86.18 -26.65 18.21
CA LEU A 472 -85.65 -25.42 17.57
C LEU A 472 -84.96 -24.50 18.58
N SER A 473 -85.42 -24.41 19.83
CA SER A 473 -84.76 -23.57 20.83
C SER A 473 -83.41 -24.15 21.28
N LEU A 474 -83.32 -25.48 21.42
CA LEU A 474 -82.06 -26.18 21.69
C LEU A 474 -81.08 -26.07 20.52
N GLU A 475 -81.53 -26.29 19.29
CA GLU A 475 -80.64 -26.18 18.11
C GLU A 475 -80.23 -24.72 17.83
N ILE A 476 -81.09 -23.72 18.07
CA ILE A 476 -80.69 -22.30 18.03
C ILE A 476 -79.69 -21.96 19.15
N SER A 477 -79.84 -22.54 20.35
CA SER A 477 -78.89 -22.34 21.45
C SER A 477 -77.54 -22.98 21.15
N ARG A 478 -77.55 -24.20 20.60
CA ARG A 478 -76.36 -24.91 20.10
C ARG A 478 -75.68 -24.14 18.97
N LEU A 479 -76.41 -23.77 17.91
CA LEU A 479 -75.85 -23.01 16.78
C LEU A 479 -75.35 -21.62 17.20
N LYS A 480 -75.91 -21.01 18.25
CA LYS A 480 -75.34 -19.82 18.89
C LYS A 480 -74.04 -20.12 19.63
N ALA A 481 -74.00 -21.15 20.47
CA ALA A 481 -72.79 -21.57 21.17
C ALA A 481 -71.67 -21.98 20.20
N GLU A 482 -72.02 -22.64 19.10
CA GLU A 482 -71.14 -23.06 18.01
C GLU A 482 -70.66 -21.84 17.20
N ASN A 483 -71.53 -20.88 16.86
CA ASN A 483 -71.10 -19.59 16.30
C ASN A 483 -70.22 -18.78 17.27
N GLN A 484 -70.42 -18.91 18.59
CA GLN A 484 -69.63 -18.19 19.59
C GLN A 484 -68.28 -18.87 19.84
N LEU A 485 -68.19 -20.20 19.70
CA LEU A 485 -66.95 -20.96 19.61
C LEU A 485 -66.20 -20.66 18.31
N LEU A 486 -66.87 -20.65 17.15
CA LEU A 486 -66.26 -20.27 15.88
C LEU A 486 -65.80 -18.81 15.87
N ARG A 487 -66.54 -17.88 16.47
CA ARG A 487 -66.12 -16.46 16.63
C ARG A 487 -64.97 -16.25 17.63
N SER A 488 -64.73 -17.17 18.56
CA SER A 488 -63.59 -17.12 19.49
C SER A 488 -62.38 -17.92 18.99
N SER A 489 -62.60 -19.02 18.24
CA SER A 489 -61.56 -19.86 17.63
C SER A 489 -61.05 -19.33 16.29
N MET A 490 -61.93 -18.80 15.44
CA MET A 490 -61.58 -18.06 14.21
C MET A 490 -61.58 -16.54 14.43
N GLY A 491 -61.60 -16.10 15.69
CA GLY A 491 -61.38 -14.71 16.05
C GLY A 491 -59.96 -14.32 15.66
N SER A 492 -59.80 -13.64 14.52
CA SER A 492 -58.51 -13.23 13.93
C SER A 492 -57.70 -12.25 14.79
N GLY A 493 -58.15 -11.94 16.01
CA GLY A 493 -57.32 -11.36 17.07
C GLY A 493 -56.44 -12.38 17.80
N SER A 494 -56.83 -13.65 17.94
CA SER A 494 -56.08 -14.69 18.67
C SER A 494 -54.79 -15.07 17.94
N GLU A 495 -54.92 -15.47 16.67
CA GLU A 495 -53.79 -15.81 15.81
C GLU A 495 -52.91 -14.58 15.51
N ASN A 496 -53.50 -13.41 15.30
CA ASN A 496 -52.74 -12.16 15.13
C ASN A 496 -52.00 -11.76 16.43
N SER A 497 -52.56 -12.03 17.62
CA SER A 497 -51.85 -11.86 18.90
C SER A 497 -50.74 -12.87 19.09
N ARG A 498 -50.90 -14.11 18.60
CA ARG A 498 -49.82 -15.09 18.52
C ARG A 498 -48.71 -14.58 17.58
N LEU A 499 -49.03 -14.27 16.33
CA LEU A 499 -48.08 -13.81 15.32
C LEU A 499 -47.37 -12.51 15.71
N ARG A 500 -48.05 -11.59 16.43
CA ARG A 500 -47.40 -10.41 17.03
C ARG A 500 -46.38 -10.78 18.09
N ARG A 501 -46.72 -11.71 18.99
CA ARG A 501 -45.79 -12.22 20.02
C ARG A 501 -44.61 -12.95 19.39
N GLU A 502 -44.87 -13.80 18.40
CA GLU A 502 -43.87 -14.57 17.63
C GLU A 502 -42.94 -13.60 16.85
N LEU A 503 -43.48 -12.49 16.31
CA LEU A 503 -42.72 -11.39 15.70
C LEU A 503 -41.92 -10.57 16.73
N GLU A 504 -42.45 -10.33 17.93
CA GLU A 504 -41.75 -9.64 19.04
C GLU A 504 -40.64 -10.50 19.63
N GLU A 505 -40.85 -11.81 19.74
CA GLU A 505 -39.83 -12.81 20.11
C GLU A 505 -38.74 -12.90 19.03
N GLU A 506 -39.09 -12.93 17.74
CA GLU A 506 -38.13 -12.84 16.61
C GLU A 506 -37.35 -11.52 16.58
N ARG A 507 -37.98 -10.39 16.94
CA ARG A 507 -37.30 -9.10 17.10
C ARG A 507 -36.38 -9.11 18.31
N ALA A 508 -36.78 -9.70 19.43
CA ALA A 508 -35.94 -9.87 20.60
C ALA A 508 -34.74 -10.79 20.32
N GLN A 509 -34.92 -11.86 19.53
CA GLN A 509 -33.85 -12.73 19.05
C GLN A 509 -32.90 -11.99 18.11
N ARG A 510 -33.39 -11.26 17.10
CA ARG A 510 -32.54 -10.39 16.25
C ARG A 510 -31.77 -9.36 17.05
N ASN A 511 -32.40 -8.68 18.02
CA ASN A 511 -31.72 -7.70 18.86
C ASN A 511 -30.63 -8.34 19.74
N ARG A 512 -30.85 -9.56 20.25
CA ARG A 512 -29.83 -10.34 20.97
C ARG A 512 -28.68 -10.76 20.05
N LEU A 513 -28.98 -11.25 18.85
CA LEU A 513 -27.96 -11.63 17.85
C LEU A 513 -27.15 -10.42 17.37
N GLN A 514 -27.79 -9.29 17.10
CA GLN A 514 -27.12 -8.04 16.73
C GLN A 514 -26.28 -7.49 17.88
N LYS A 515 -26.75 -7.56 19.13
CA LYS A 515 -25.91 -7.22 20.28
C LYS A 515 -24.72 -8.18 20.38
N ASN A 516 -24.92 -9.49 20.30
CA ASN A 516 -23.82 -10.45 20.35
C ASN A 516 -22.80 -10.21 19.22
N PHE A 517 -23.25 -9.87 18.01
CA PHE A 517 -22.38 -9.48 16.90
C PHE A 517 -21.57 -8.23 17.24
N ASN A 518 -22.20 -7.17 17.77
CA ASN A 518 -21.51 -5.95 18.20
C ASN A 518 -20.50 -6.25 19.33
N ASP A 519 -20.91 -6.98 20.37
CA ASP A 519 -20.07 -7.40 21.50
C ASP A 519 -18.88 -8.29 21.06
N ILE A 520 -19.00 -9.02 19.94
CA ILE A 520 -17.91 -9.80 19.32
C ILE A 520 -17.02 -8.91 18.45
N HIS A 521 -17.61 -8.02 17.65
CA HIS A 521 -16.87 -7.08 16.81
C HIS A 521 -16.03 -6.11 17.64
N GLU A 522 -16.56 -5.58 18.74
CA GLU A 522 -15.81 -4.72 19.67
C GLU A 522 -14.60 -5.47 20.24
N LYS A 523 -14.79 -6.73 20.67
CA LYS A 523 -13.68 -7.59 21.14
C LYS A 523 -12.66 -7.88 20.05
N HIS A 524 -13.08 -8.10 18.80
CA HIS A 524 -12.17 -8.27 17.68
C HIS A 524 -11.36 -6.98 17.45
N THR A 525 -12.00 -5.82 17.36
CA THR A 525 -11.33 -4.53 17.16
C THR A 525 -10.36 -4.20 18.30
N VAL A 526 -10.71 -4.52 19.55
CA VAL A 526 -9.82 -4.34 20.70
C VAL A 526 -8.65 -5.33 20.67
N ALA A 527 -8.89 -6.61 20.37
CA ALA A 527 -7.82 -7.61 20.23
C ALA A 527 -6.88 -7.29 19.07
N GLU A 528 -7.41 -6.82 17.94
CA GLU A 528 -6.65 -6.39 16.77
C GLU A 528 -5.81 -5.15 17.09
N ALA A 529 -6.35 -4.16 17.81
CA ALA A 529 -5.60 -3.01 18.29
C ALA A 529 -4.49 -3.40 19.29
N GLN A 530 -4.73 -4.40 20.14
CA GLN A 530 -3.71 -4.96 21.04
C GLN A 530 -2.60 -5.68 20.25
N VAL A 531 -2.94 -6.49 19.25
CA VAL A 531 -1.98 -7.13 18.34
C VAL A 531 -1.19 -6.08 17.55
N GLN A 532 -1.82 -5.00 17.08
CA GLN A 532 -1.14 -3.89 16.40
C GLN A 532 -0.23 -3.06 17.32
N SER A 533 -0.51 -2.99 18.63
CA SER A 533 0.43 -2.43 19.62
C SER A 533 1.62 -3.36 19.82
N LEU A 534 1.37 -4.64 20.11
CA LEU A 534 2.42 -5.65 20.27
C LEU A 534 3.32 -5.74 19.02
N LEU A 535 2.76 -5.62 17.81
CA LEU A 535 3.51 -5.59 16.55
C LEU A 535 4.35 -4.31 16.36
N ARG A 536 4.06 -3.23 17.09
CA ARG A 536 4.88 -2.00 17.14
C ARG A 536 5.93 -2.02 18.25
N ASP A 537 5.64 -2.71 19.35
CA ASP A 537 6.46 -2.70 20.56
C ASP A 537 7.57 -3.80 20.56
N MET A 538 7.62 -4.66 19.53
CA MET A 538 8.47 -5.86 19.53
C MET A 538 9.70 -5.79 18.60
N THR A 539 10.87 -5.79 19.21
CA THR A 539 12.17 -6.14 18.59
C THR A 539 12.65 -7.56 18.94
N ASP A 540 11.85 -8.33 19.69
CA ASP A 540 12.30 -9.56 20.35
C ASP A 540 11.77 -10.83 19.65
N GLU A 541 12.69 -11.66 19.15
CA GLU A 541 12.47 -12.98 18.51
C GLU A 541 11.41 -13.86 19.19
N LYS A 542 11.36 -13.86 20.54
CA LYS A 542 10.41 -14.70 21.29
C LYS A 542 8.96 -14.34 20.97
N ALA A 543 8.64 -13.05 20.89
CA ALA A 543 7.30 -12.59 20.55
C ALA A 543 6.94 -12.92 19.10
N TYR A 544 7.91 -12.88 18.18
CA TYR A 544 7.69 -13.36 16.80
C TYR A 544 7.33 -14.85 16.79
N THR A 545 8.03 -15.71 17.55
CA THR A 545 7.68 -17.14 17.63
C THR A 545 6.30 -17.39 18.25
N GLU A 546 5.90 -16.61 19.26
CA GLU A 546 4.59 -16.74 19.90
C GLU A 546 3.46 -16.20 19.02
N LEU A 547 3.68 -15.09 18.30
CA LEU A 547 2.74 -14.54 17.32
C LEU A 547 2.55 -15.50 16.13
N VAL A 548 3.61 -16.14 15.63
CA VAL A 548 3.52 -17.20 14.60
C VAL A 548 2.76 -18.43 15.11
N ALA A 549 2.90 -18.78 16.40
CA ALA A 549 2.10 -19.85 17.02
C ALA A 549 0.62 -19.46 17.15
N GLN A 550 0.34 -18.22 17.56
CA GLN A 550 -1.02 -17.67 17.66
C GLN A 550 -1.70 -17.57 16.28
N GLN A 551 -0.98 -17.16 15.24
CA GLN A 551 -1.48 -17.15 13.85
C GLN A 551 -1.80 -18.57 13.37
N LYS A 552 -0.92 -19.55 13.59
CA LYS A 552 -1.19 -20.95 13.22
C LYS A 552 -2.42 -21.51 13.94
N LYS A 553 -2.67 -21.06 15.18
CA LYS A 553 -3.89 -21.39 15.92
C LYS A 553 -5.14 -20.73 15.32
N SER A 554 -5.11 -19.42 15.04
CA SER A 554 -6.27 -18.73 14.45
C SER A 554 -6.57 -19.19 13.03
N GLU A 555 -5.57 -19.57 12.24
CA GLU A 555 -5.76 -20.23 10.94
C GLU A 555 -6.45 -21.60 11.05
N LEU A 556 -6.21 -22.34 12.14
CA LEU A 556 -6.84 -23.64 12.39
C LEU A 556 -8.28 -23.45 12.87
N GLU A 557 -8.52 -22.50 13.77
CA GLU A 557 -9.87 -22.10 14.22
C GLU A 557 -10.71 -21.56 13.04
N LEU A 558 -10.12 -20.75 12.15
CA LEU A 558 -10.75 -20.29 10.91
C LEU A 558 -11.13 -21.45 9.98
N LYS A 559 -10.25 -22.45 9.80
CA LYS A 559 -10.53 -23.65 8.98
C LYS A 559 -11.70 -24.45 9.57
N GLN A 560 -11.73 -24.65 10.90
CA GLN A 560 -12.86 -25.28 11.59
C GLN A 560 -14.17 -24.48 11.42
N HIS A 561 -14.12 -23.15 11.48
CA HIS A 561 -15.30 -22.31 11.23
C HIS A 561 -15.77 -22.36 9.77
N ILE A 562 -14.88 -22.48 8.79
CA ILE A 562 -15.23 -22.70 7.38
C ILE A 562 -15.89 -24.07 7.19
N GLU A 563 -15.30 -25.13 7.74
CA GLU A 563 -15.87 -26.49 7.69
C GLU A 563 -17.29 -26.52 8.30
N LEU A 564 -17.47 -25.97 9.50
CA LEU A 564 -18.77 -25.84 10.15
C LEU A 564 -19.77 -24.98 9.35
N ALA A 565 -19.31 -23.89 8.72
CA ALA A 565 -20.16 -23.05 7.87
C ALA A 565 -20.63 -23.79 6.60
N THR A 566 -19.76 -24.61 5.98
CA THR A 566 -20.15 -25.47 4.86
C THR A 566 -21.12 -26.57 5.28
N GLU A 567 -20.90 -27.21 6.44
CA GLU A 567 -21.83 -28.23 6.95
C GLU A 567 -23.22 -27.64 7.26
N LEU A 568 -23.27 -26.47 7.91
CA LEU A 568 -24.52 -25.77 8.18
C LEU A 568 -25.22 -25.31 6.90
N ARG A 569 -24.47 -24.86 5.88
CA ARG A 569 -25.03 -24.49 4.57
C ARG A 569 -25.69 -25.69 3.87
N ASN A 570 -25.03 -26.84 3.86
CA ASN A 570 -25.58 -28.06 3.25
C ASN A 570 -26.82 -28.54 4.02
N ARG A 571 -26.76 -28.54 5.36
CA ARG A 571 -27.91 -28.85 6.22
C ARG A 571 -29.10 -27.91 5.99
N ILE A 572 -28.88 -26.64 5.64
CA ILE A 572 -29.94 -25.68 5.27
C ILE A 572 -30.52 -26.04 3.89
N ALA A 573 -29.69 -26.30 2.87
CA ALA A 573 -30.15 -26.71 1.55
C ALA A 573 -31.03 -27.98 1.61
N ASP A 574 -30.68 -28.96 2.44
CA ASP A 574 -31.50 -30.16 2.68
C ASP A 574 -32.83 -29.84 3.38
N ARG A 575 -32.85 -28.96 4.39
CA ARG A 575 -34.12 -28.52 5.00
C ARG A 575 -34.97 -27.72 4.01
N ASP A 576 -34.37 -26.92 3.14
CA ASP A 576 -35.11 -26.16 2.13
C ASP A 576 -35.72 -27.10 1.06
N ARG A 577 -35.03 -28.17 0.66
CA ARG A 577 -35.60 -29.24 -0.19
C ARG A 577 -36.77 -29.95 0.49
N GLU A 578 -36.62 -30.35 1.76
CA GLU A 578 -37.69 -30.97 2.55
C GLU A 578 -38.90 -30.03 2.71
N LEU A 579 -38.66 -28.75 3.02
CA LEU A 579 -39.70 -27.73 3.14
C LEU A 579 -40.39 -27.42 1.80
N LEU A 580 -39.66 -27.49 0.68
CA LEU A 580 -40.26 -27.39 -0.65
C LEU A 580 -41.16 -28.59 -0.93
N SER A 581 -40.68 -29.82 -0.72
CA SER A 581 -41.50 -31.04 -0.85
C SER A 581 -42.78 -30.91 -0.04
N VAL A 582 -42.68 -30.72 1.28
CA VAL A 582 -43.84 -30.70 2.20
C VAL A 582 -44.83 -29.56 1.89
N LYS A 583 -44.35 -28.39 1.45
CA LYS A 583 -45.25 -27.32 0.96
C LYS A 583 -46.01 -27.73 -0.30
N THR A 584 -45.38 -28.50 -1.18
CA THR A 584 -45.97 -28.90 -2.46
C THR A 584 -46.85 -30.13 -2.32
N ASP A 585 -46.53 -31.04 -1.39
CA ASP A 585 -47.44 -32.08 -0.90
C ASP A 585 -48.71 -31.47 -0.30
N LEU A 586 -48.58 -30.42 0.51
CA LEU A 586 -49.72 -29.69 1.09
C LEU A 586 -50.55 -28.97 0.01
N SER A 587 -49.91 -28.27 -0.93
CA SER A 587 -50.62 -27.58 -2.02
C SER A 587 -51.30 -28.54 -2.99
N ALA A 588 -50.71 -29.72 -3.24
CA ALA A 588 -51.29 -30.78 -4.05
C ALA A 588 -52.54 -31.42 -3.42
N VAL A 589 -52.68 -31.38 -2.08
CA VAL A 589 -53.91 -31.83 -1.38
C VAL A 589 -55.07 -30.82 -1.54
N GLU A 590 -54.78 -29.55 -1.83
CA GLU A 590 -55.79 -28.50 -2.03
C GLU A 590 -56.26 -28.36 -3.49
N LYS A 591 -55.69 -29.13 -4.44
CA LYS A 591 -55.87 -28.97 -5.89
C LYS A 591 -56.49 -30.19 -6.57
N ASP A 592 -57.05 -29.96 -7.76
CA ASP A 592 -57.54 -31.03 -8.61
C ASP A 592 -56.41 -31.94 -9.09
N SER A 593 -56.71 -33.24 -9.23
CA SER A 593 -55.71 -34.31 -9.39
C SER A 593 -54.73 -34.17 -10.56
N ILE A 594 -55.06 -33.41 -11.61
CA ILE A 594 -54.18 -33.13 -12.74
C ILE A 594 -53.19 -32.01 -12.38
N GLU A 595 -53.68 -30.89 -11.83
CA GLU A 595 -52.85 -29.75 -11.40
C GLU A 595 -51.89 -30.14 -10.28
N ALA A 596 -52.38 -30.93 -9.30
CA ALA A 596 -51.58 -31.53 -8.25
C ALA A 596 -50.41 -32.39 -8.80
N LEU A 597 -50.67 -33.18 -9.85
CA LEU A 597 -49.64 -34.00 -10.51
C LEU A 597 -48.67 -33.18 -11.38
N GLU A 598 -49.04 -32.00 -11.84
CA GLU A 598 -48.13 -31.09 -12.57
C GLU A 598 -47.26 -30.28 -11.61
N GLU A 599 -47.81 -29.83 -10.49
CA GLU A 599 -47.04 -29.14 -9.43
C GLU A 599 -45.99 -30.06 -8.80
N LEU A 600 -46.37 -31.29 -8.40
CA LEU A 600 -45.42 -32.27 -7.84
C LEU A 600 -44.30 -32.65 -8.83
N LYS A 601 -44.59 -32.70 -10.14
CA LYS A 601 -43.54 -32.91 -11.17
C LYS A 601 -42.64 -31.69 -11.33
N ALA A 602 -43.19 -30.48 -11.22
CA ALA A 602 -42.38 -29.27 -11.28
C ALA A 602 -41.42 -29.18 -10.09
N THR A 603 -41.85 -29.63 -8.91
CA THR A 603 -41.08 -29.49 -7.66
C THR A 603 -40.07 -30.63 -7.48
N ASP A 604 -40.42 -31.86 -7.85
CA ASP A 604 -39.48 -32.97 -8.02
C ASP A 604 -38.36 -32.61 -9.02
N LYS A 605 -38.71 -31.97 -10.15
CA LYS A 605 -37.71 -31.49 -11.13
C LYS A 605 -36.76 -30.43 -10.55
N LEU A 606 -37.25 -29.54 -9.69
CA LEU A 606 -36.42 -28.53 -9.01
C LEU A 606 -35.49 -29.16 -7.95
N ILE A 607 -36.01 -30.09 -7.15
CA ILE A 607 -35.22 -30.84 -6.14
C ILE A 607 -34.16 -31.69 -6.84
N SER A 608 -34.55 -32.43 -7.88
CA SER A 608 -33.64 -33.25 -8.71
C SER A 608 -32.57 -32.41 -9.41
N GLY A 609 -32.90 -31.22 -9.91
CA GLY A 609 -31.93 -30.27 -10.49
C GLY A 609 -30.92 -29.78 -9.44
N SER A 610 -31.40 -29.35 -8.27
CA SER A 610 -30.54 -28.89 -7.18
C SER A 610 -29.59 -29.99 -6.67
N LEU A 611 -30.07 -31.25 -6.56
CA LEU A 611 -29.24 -32.40 -6.20
C LEU A 611 -28.23 -32.76 -7.31
N HIS A 612 -28.57 -32.52 -8.57
CA HIS A 612 -27.63 -32.71 -9.69
C HIS A 612 -26.48 -31.70 -9.62
N GLU A 613 -26.78 -30.41 -9.38
CA GLU A 613 -25.79 -29.35 -9.21
C GLU A 613 -24.81 -29.64 -8.06
N GLU A 614 -25.30 -30.12 -6.91
CA GLU A 614 -24.44 -30.55 -5.79
C GLU A 614 -23.60 -31.79 -6.13
N LEU A 615 -24.14 -32.76 -6.87
CA LEU A 615 -23.36 -33.91 -7.34
C LEU A 615 -22.28 -33.51 -8.35
N GLU A 616 -22.51 -32.49 -9.18
CA GLU A 616 -21.48 -31.94 -10.08
C GLU A 616 -20.41 -31.15 -9.30
N ALA A 617 -20.81 -30.33 -8.32
CA ALA A 617 -19.89 -29.60 -7.45
C ALA A 617 -18.98 -30.55 -6.64
N LEU A 618 -19.55 -31.59 -6.01
CA LEU A 618 -18.78 -32.61 -5.29
C LEU A 618 -17.85 -33.41 -6.23
N ARG A 619 -18.22 -33.59 -7.50
CA ARG A 619 -17.33 -34.18 -8.52
C ARG A 619 -16.20 -33.24 -8.93
N THR A 620 -16.40 -31.92 -8.98
CA THR A 620 -15.30 -30.97 -9.21
C THR A 620 -14.38 -30.89 -8.01
N ASP A 621 -14.91 -30.84 -6.79
CA ASP A 621 -14.11 -30.80 -5.56
C ASP A 621 -13.30 -32.08 -5.37
N HIS A 622 -13.87 -33.25 -5.68
CA HIS A 622 -13.12 -34.50 -5.69
C HIS A 622 -11.99 -34.51 -6.73
N LYS A 623 -12.23 -34.00 -7.95
CA LYS A 623 -11.18 -33.86 -8.98
C LYS A 623 -10.05 -32.95 -8.47
N ASN A 624 -10.39 -31.78 -7.94
CA ASN A 624 -9.43 -30.82 -7.39
C ASN A 624 -8.61 -31.46 -6.25
N ALA A 625 -9.26 -32.13 -5.30
CA ALA A 625 -8.57 -32.86 -4.24
C ALA A 625 -7.65 -33.97 -4.78
N THR A 626 -8.00 -34.65 -5.88
CA THR A 626 -7.09 -35.62 -6.52
C THR A 626 -5.91 -34.97 -7.25
N THR A 627 -6.07 -33.79 -7.85
CA THR A 627 -4.94 -33.05 -8.43
C THR A 627 -4.00 -32.54 -7.34
N ASP A 628 -4.53 -31.97 -6.26
CA ASP A 628 -3.75 -31.51 -5.10
C ASP A 628 -2.94 -32.64 -4.47
N VAL A 629 -3.53 -33.84 -4.33
CA VAL A 629 -2.82 -35.03 -3.84
C VAL A 629 -1.74 -35.49 -4.81
N GLN A 630 -1.99 -35.47 -6.12
CA GLN A 630 -0.96 -35.79 -7.12
C GLN A 630 0.18 -34.75 -7.14
N GLU A 631 -0.11 -33.48 -6.92
CA GLU A 631 0.90 -32.42 -6.85
C GLU A 631 1.69 -32.47 -5.55
N ALA A 632 1.06 -32.74 -4.42
CA ALA A 632 1.74 -33.02 -3.17
C ALA A 632 2.64 -34.28 -3.27
N GLN A 633 2.20 -35.33 -3.97
CA GLN A 633 3.04 -36.50 -4.27
C GLN A 633 4.22 -36.15 -5.17
N LYS A 634 4.02 -35.38 -6.26
CA LYS A 634 5.11 -34.90 -7.12
C LYS A 634 6.12 -34.05 -6.32
N ALA A 635 5.64 -33.10 -5.52
CA ALA A 635 6.47 -32.26 -4.66
C ALA A 635 7.26 -33.09 -3.63
N LEU A 636 6.63 -34.09 -2.99
CA LEU A 636 7.30 -35.01 -2.08
C LEU A 636 8.37 -35.86 -2.78
N THR A 637 8.08 -36.44 -3.96
CA THR A 637 9.09 -37.21 -4.71
C THR A 637 10.26 -36.34 -5.16
N LYS A 638 10.01 -35.10 -5.61
CA LYS A 638 11.05 -34.12 -5.91
C LYS A 638 11.90 -33.78 -4.68
N ALA A 639 11.26 -33.44 -3.54
CA ALA A 639 11.97 -33.12 -2.30
C ALA A 639 12.75 -34.33 -1.73
N LEU A 640 12.30 -35.57 -1.99
CA LEU A 640 13.03 -36.78 -1.64
C LEU A 640 14.24 -37.00 -2.55
N LEU A 641 14.11 -36.79 -3.87
CA LEU A 641 15.19 -36.84 -4.85
C LEU A 641 16.26 -35.79 -4.55
N GLU A 642 15.89 -34.52 -4.37
CA GLU A 642 16.81 -33.44 -3.97
C GLU A 642 17.53 -33.75 -2.64
N LYS A 643 16.83 -34.38 -1.68
CA LYS A 643 17.41 -34.82 -0.40
C LYS A 643 18.38 -36.00 -0.58
N ASP A 644 18.20 -36.85 -1.59
CA ASP A 644 19.14 -37.95 -1.90
C ASP A 644 20.28 -37.50 -2.83
N GLU A 645 20.10 -36.44 -3.62
CA GLU A 645 21.18 -35.72 -4.30
C GLU A 645 22.07 -35.00 -3.28
N LEU A 646 21.49 -34.22 -2.36
CA LEU A 646 22.24 -33.57 -1.27
C LEU A 646 22.95 -34.58 -0.35
N ARG A 647 22.47 -35.82 -0.25
CA ARG A 647 23.20 -36.92 0.41
C ARG A 647 24.42 -37.36 -0.39
N LYS A 648 24.29 -37.57 -1.70
CA LYS A 648 25.44 -37.86 -2.59
C LYS A 648 26.47 -36.72 -2.59
N ASP A 649 26.02 -35.46 -2.58
CA ASP A 649 26.91 -34.30 -2.47
C ASP A 649 27.65 -34.29 -1.11
N LEU A 650 26.95 -34.60 0.00
CA LEU A 650 27.58 -34.71 1.31
C LEU A 650 28.54 -35.90 1.42
N ASP A 651 28.22 -37.04 0.80
CA ASP A 651 29.05 -38.24 0.85
C ASP A 651 30.28 -38.12 -0.06
N THR A 652 30.14 -37.57 -1.28
CA THR A 652 31.29 -37.23 -2.14
C THR A 652 32.16 -36.12 -1.54
N VAL A 653 31.59 -35.17 -0.80
CA VAL A 653 32.37 -34.19 -0.01
C VAL A 653 33.16 -34.88 1.12
N LYS A 654 32.62 -35.91 1.79
CA LYS A 654 33.39 -36.70 2.78
C LYS A 654 34.51 -37.50 2.13
N GLU A 655 34.25 -38.13 0.98
CA GLU A 655 35.25 -38.91 0.23
C GLU A 655 36.40 -38.00 -0.26
N GLN A 656 36.08 -36.80 -0.77
CA GLN A 656 37.08 -35.78 -1.13
C GLN A 656 37.78 -35.18 0.09
N GLY A 657 37.12 -35.11 1.25
CA GLY A 657 37.66 -34.60 2.51
C GLY A 657 38.76 -35.46 3.15
N ALA A 658 39.08 -36.63 2.57
CA ALA A 658 40.15 -37.50 3.03
C ALA A 658 41.57 -36.99 2.69
N GLY A 659 41.72 -35.95 1.87
CA GLY A 659 43.02 -35.41 1.47
C GLY A 659 43.03 -33.93 1.10
N GLN A 660 43.68 -33.12 1.96
CA GLN A 660 44.03 -31.70 1.77
C GLN A 660 42.86 -30.67 1.82
N ASP A 661 43.22 -29.41 2.08
CA ASP A 661 42.37 -28.20 2.10
C ASP A 661 41.12 -28.17 3.02
N SER A 662 41.34 -28.46 4.31
CA SER A 662 40.36 -28.28 5.41
C SER A 662 39.61 -26.93 5.39
N SER A 663 40.26 -25.83 4.96
CA SER A 663 39.61 -24.52 4.89
C SER A 663 38.51 -24.44 3.82
N LYS A 664 38.76 -25.01 2.62
CA LYS A 664 37.75 -25.08 1.54
C LYS A 664 36.62 -26.05 1.90
N TYR A 665 36.95 -27.11 2.63
CA TYR A 665 35.98 -28.06 3.17
C TYR A 665 35.02 -27.39 4.18
N LEU A 666 35.54 -26.57 5.10
CA LEU A 666 34.74 -25.76 6.03
C LEU A 666 33.85 -24.74 5.32
N GLU A 667 34.40 -24.01 4.35
CA GLU A 667 33.65 -23.01 3.57
C GLU A 667 32.51 -23.65 2.75
N LYS A 668 32.77 -24.80 2.11
CA LYS A 668 31.75 -25.56 1.37
C LYS A 668 30.69 -26.17 2.29
N ILE A 669 31.06 -26.62 3.50
CA ILE A 669 30.10 -27.03 4.54
C ILE A 669 29.23 -25.85 4.98
N GLN A 670 29.80 -24.66 5.12
CA GLN A 670 29.06 -23.48 5.53
C GLN A 670 28.05 -23.06 4.44
N GLN A 671 28.46 -23.01 3.17
CA GLN A 671 27.54 -22.80 2.04
C GLN A 671 26.42 -23.86 1.96
N LEU A 672 26.70 -25.13 2.26
CA LEU A 672 25.68 -26.18 2.33
C LEU A 672 24.71 -26.01 3.51
N ARG A 673 25.18 -25.50 4.67
CA ARG A 673 24.33 -25.14 5.81
C ARG A 673 23.45 -23.94 5.49
N ASP A 674 24.00 -22.92 4.85
CA ASP A 674 23.29 -21.69 4.55
C ASP A 674 22.21 -21.94 3.48
N ARG A 675 22.50 -22.76 2.44
CA ARG A 675 21.47 -23.26 1.50
C ARG A 675 20.42 -24.15 2.17
N LEU A 676 20.77 -24.93 3.19
CA LEU A 676 19.79 -25.69 4.00
C LEU A 676 18.90 -24.78 4.85
N LYS A 677 19.45 -23.68 5.37
CA LYS A 677 18.74 -22.69 6.18
C LYS A 677 17.77 -21.87 5.31
N GLU A 678 18.26 -21.33 4.19
CA GLU A 678 17.48 -20.68 3.14
C GLU A 678 16.34 -21.60 2.64
N ARG A 679 16.60 -22.91 2.47
CA ARG A 679 15.54 -23.87 2.13
C ARG A 679 14.50 -24.07 3.25
N ASN A 680 14.88 -24.02 4.53
CA ASN A 680 13.90 -24.09 5.62
C ASN A 680 13.02 -22.83 5.70
N GLU A 681 13.59 -21.67 5.36
CA GLU A 681 12.87 -20.40 5.28
C GLU A 681 11.92 -20.38 4.06
N VAL A 682 12.38 -20.81 2.88
CA VAL A 682 11.59 -20.89 1.64
C VAL A 682 10.57 -22.04 1.62
N SER A 683 10.81 -23.15 2.35
CA SER A 683 9.88 -24.29 2.42
C SER A 683 8.62 -24.04 3.26
N CYS A 684 8.48 -22.85 3.86
CA CYS A 684 7.20 -22.34 4.34
C CYS A 684 6.60 -21.44 3.25
N PRO A 685 5.87 -22.01 2.27
CA PRO A 685 4.55 -22.54 2.62
C PRO A 685 4.15 -23.86 1.91
N LEU A 686 4.08 -24.96 2.66
CA LEU A 686 3.11 -26.05 2.39
C LEU A 686 2.85 -26.87 3.67
N SER A 687 1.61 -26.85 4.18
CA SER A 687 1.26 -27.46 5.48
C SER A 687 1.03 -28.98 5.38
N VAL A 688 2.11 -29.77 5.34
CA VAL A 688 2.07 -31.24 5.22
C VAL A 688 2.58 -31.96 6.49
N GLN A 689 2.58 -31.27 7.65
CA GLN A 689 3.10 -31.82 8.91
C GLN A 689 2.07 -31.85 10.07
N SER A 690 0.77 -31.84 9.75
CA SER A 690 -0.31 -32.08 10.73
C SER A 690 -1.56 -32.71 10.10
N ARG A 691 -1.40 -33.89 9.48
CA ARG A 691 -2.52 -34.78 9.04
C ARG A 691 -2.21 -36.27 9.23
N TYR A 692 -1.53 -36.63 10.33
CA TYR A 692 -1.22 -38.03 10.68
C TYR A 692 -1.68 -38.40 12.11
N THR A 693 -2.93 -38.08 12.42
CA THR A 693 -3.66 -38.56 13.61
C THR A 693 -5.14 -38.77 13.29
N ARG A 694 -5.45 -39.80 12.49
CA ARG A 694 -6.80 -40.40 12.46
C ARG A 694 -6.70 -41.89 12.26
N ASP A 695 -6.90 -42.62 13.35
CA ASP A 695 -6.79 -44.08 13.38
C ASP A 695 -7.87 -44.79 12.56
N HIS A 696 -7.58 -46.06 12.29
CA HIS A 696 -8.36 -46.99 11.50
C HIS A 696 -9.87 -46.95 11.76
N ILE A 697 -10.65 -46.72 10.69
CA ILE A 697 -11.90 -47.43 10.47
C ILE A 697 -11.79 -48.09 9.09
N ALA A 698 -11.58 -49.41 9.08
CA ALA A 698 -11.64 -50.20 7.86
C ALA A 698 -13.10 -50.50 7.52
N ILE A 699 -13.56 -50.07 6.34
CA ILE A 699 -14.83 -50.50 5.77
C ILE A 699 -14.50 -51.36 4.55
N TYR A 700 -14.63 -52.68 4.71
CA TYR A 700 -14.72 -53.59 3.57
C TYR A 700 -16.14 -53.48 2.96
N PRO A 701 -16.27 -53.45 1.63
CA PRO A 701 -17.56 -53.56 0.97
C PRO A 701 -17.99 -55.02 0.84
N ASP A 702 -19.29 -55.31 0.97
CA ASP A 702 -19.91 -56.40 0.20
C ASP A 702 -21.41 -56.13 -0.05
N ASN A 703 -21.97 -56.88 -0.99
CA ASN A 703 -23.31 -56.73 -1.54
C ASN A 703 -24.33 -57.64 -0.82
N SER A 704 -25.58 -57.19 -0.69
CA SER A 704 -26.75 -57.94 -1.23
C SER A 704 -28.12 -57.30 -0.97
N THR A 705 -28.80 -56.97 -2.06
CA THR A 705 -30.17 -57.42 -2.43
C THR A 705 -31.18 -57.78 -1.31
N ARG A 706 -32.23 -56.95 -1.10
CA ARG A 706 -33.68 -57.28 -1.32
C ARG A 706 -34.68 -56.33 -0.62
N LEU A 707 -35.85 -56.22 -1.24
CA LEU A 707 -37.13 -55.63 -0.76
C LEU A 707 -37.95 -56.68 0.06
N PRO A 708 -39.14 -56.37 0.64
CA PRO A 708 -39.56 -55.18 1.41
C PRO A 708 -40.44 -55.49 2.66
N GLY A 709 -40.69 -54.48 3.53
CA GLY A 709 -42.02 -54.27 4.14
C GLY A 709 -42.24 -54.44 5.66
N GLN A 710 -43.41 -53.93 6.11
CA GLN A 710 -44.13 -54.09 7.40
C GLN A 710 -43.64 -53.37 8.70
N SER A 711 -44.32 -52.25 9.00
CA SER A 711 -45.06 -51.94 10.25
C SER A 711 -44.67 -52.60 11.61
N ALA A 712 -44.33 -51.76 12.60
CA ALA A 712 -44.67 -51.98 14.02
C ALA A 712 -44.73 -50.67 14.85
N ARG A 713 -45.33 -50.72 16.05
CA ARG A 713 -45.64 -49.60 16.98
C ARG A 713 -44.52 -49.34 18.04
N PRO A 714 -44.52 -48.18 18.74
CA PRO A 714 -43.46 -47.79 19.69
C PRO A 714 -43.70 -48.20 21.17
N PRO A 715 -42.63 -48.28 22.00
CA PRO A 715 -42.68 -48.36 23.48
C PRO A 715 -42.56 -46.95 24.13
N THR A 716 -43.56 -46.44 24.85
CA THR A 716 -43.82 -46.61 26.31
C THR A 716 -42.80 -46.00 27.30
N CYS A 717 -43.04 -44.73 27.63
CA CYS A 717 -42.99 -44.10 28.97
C CYS A 717 -42.34 -44.88 30.16
N LYS A 718 -41.38 -44.23 30.85
CA LYS A 718 -41.24 -44.35 32.31
C LYS A 718 -40.99 -43.00 33.01
N GLN A 719 -41.81 -42.81 34.04
CA GLN A 719 -41.88 -41.76 35.05
C GLN A 719 -40.55 -41.37 35.74
N ALA A 720 -40.46 -40.09 36.13
CA ALA A 720 -40.04 -39.68 37.47
C ALA A 720 -40.68 -38.31 37.82
N ARG A 721 -40.86 -38.00 39.12
CA ARG A 721 -41.42 -36.73 39.62
C ARG A 721 -40.32 -35.84 40.20
N SER A 722 -40.48 -34.52 40.06
CA SER A 722 -40.32 -33.60 41.19
C SER A 722 -41.15 -32.33 40.97
N SER A 723 -41.41 -31.58 42.04
CA SER A 723 -42.33 -30.45 42.09
C SER A 723 -41.72 -29.31 42.91
N ILE A 724 -41.98 -28.06 42.55
CA ILE A 724 -42.01 -26.88 43.45
C ILE A 724 -42.69 -25.71 42.72
N LEU A 725 -43.41 -24.86 43.45
CA LEU A 725 -44.09 -23.66 42.96
C LEU A 725 -43.40 -22.38 43.51
N PRO A 726 -43.63 -21.19 42.91
CA PRO A 726 -42.76 -20.02 43.08
C PRO A 726 -43.09 -19.14 44.30
N ALA A 727 -42.16 -18.25 44.64
CA ALA A 727 -42.34 -17.21 45.66
C ALA A 727 -42.08 -15.80 45.09
N ARG A 728 -42.81 -14.80 45.61
CA ARG A 728 -42.69 -13.35 45.29
C ARG A 728 -41.90 -12.63 46.41
N PRO A 729 -41.38 -11.40 46.18
CA PRO A 729 -40.58 -10.66 47.17
C PRO A 729 -41.40 -9.62 47.98
N PRO A 730 -40.87 -9.11 49.10
CA PRO A 730 -41.22 -7.83 49.71
C PRO A 730 -40.08 -6.78 49.59
N ALA A 731 -40.26 -5.57 50.16
CA ALA A 731 -39.42 -4.40 49.90
C ALA A 731 -39.05 -3.53 51.13
N ALA A 732 -38.00 -2.71 50.95
CA ALA A 732 -37.67 -1.38 51.51
C ALA A 732 -38.00 -0.96 52.96
N LEU A 733 -36.96 -0.49 53.68
CA LEU A 733 -36.86 0.56 54.73
C LEU A 733 -35.34 0.75 55.01
N VAL A 734 -34.64 1.89 54.90
CA VAL A 734 -34.78 3.26 55.47
C VAL A 734 -34.52 3.32 56.99
N ARG A 735 -33.34 3.82 57.45
CA ARG A 735 -33.14 5.16 58.10
C ARG A 735 -31.68 5.50 58.54
N ASP A 736 -31.42 6.80 58.63
CA ASP A 736 -30.21 7.61 58.90
C ASP A 736 -29.36 7.34 60.18
N ARG A 737 -28.04 7.65 60.15
CA ARG A 737 -27.40 8.81 60.86
C ARG A 737 -25.85 8.98 60.71
N HIS A 738 -25.40 10.24 60.78
CA HIS A 738 -24.03 10.83 60.72
C HIS A 738 -23.26 10.79 62.10
N PRO A 739 -22.07 11.43 62.29
CA PRO A 739 -20.74 11.31 61.62
C PRO A 739 -19.55 11.32 62.64
N LEU A 740 -18.29 11.48 62.17
CA LEU A 740 -17.07 12.13 62.77
C LEU A 740 -15.83 11.53 62.03
N ALA A 741 -14.85 12.22 61.41
CA ALA A 741 -14.08 13.46 61.65
C ALA A 741 -12.69 13.23 62.29
N ARG A 742 -11.61 13.33 61.48
CA ARG A 742 -10.26 13.73 61.93
C ARG A 742 -9.35 14.13 60.75
N GLU A 743 -8.59 15.22 60.92
CA GLU A 743 -7.44 15.62 60.08
C GLU A 743 -6.13 15.01 60.65
N PRO A 744 -4.94 15.26 60.05
CA PRO A 744 -4.25 16.54 60.20
C PRO A 744 -3.65 17.14 58.90
N ALA A 745 -3.35 18.44 58.93
CA ALA A 745 -2.73 19.19 57.84
C ALA A 745 -1.19 19.24 57.93
N PHE A 746 -0.52 19.66 56.84
CA PHE A 746 0.77 20.36 56.88
C PHE A 746 0.90 21.39 55.74
N THR A 747 1.92 22.26 55.81
CA THR A 747 1.89 23.63 55.26
C THR A 747 2.63 23.86 53.93
N MET A 748 2.29 24.98 53.26
CA MET A 748 2.98 25.49 52.08
C MET A 748 4.35 26.09 52.39
N THR A 749 5.28 26.01 51.43
CA THR A 749 6.37 26.99 51.24
C THR A 749 6.58 27.22 49.74
N ALA A 750 6.85 28.47 49.34
CA ALA A 750 7.19 28.85 47.97
C ALA A 750 8.64 29.36 47.90
N PRO A 751 9.23 29.48 46.69
CA PRO A 751 10.28 30.46 46.42
C PRO A 751 9.80 31.59 45.50
N LYS A 752 10.27 32.81 45.74
CA LYS A 752 10.20 33.95 44.81
C LYS A 752 11.50 34.03 44.01
N LEU A 753 11.43 34.52 42.77
CA LEU A 753 12.51 35.29 42.15
C LEU A 753 11.92 36.55 41.49
N SER A 754 12.77 37.55 41.22
CA SER A 754 12.40 38.96 41.07
C SER A 754 12.78 39.59 39.71
N LEU A 755 12.23 40.79 39.45
CA LEU A 755 12.18 41.45 38.13
C LEU A 755 13.50 42.03 37.57
N SER A 756 13.57 42.01 36.24
CA SER A 756 13.95 43.13 35.36
C SER A 756 13.20 42.97 33.99
N SER A 757 13.10 43.94 33.07
CA SER A 757 13.62 45.30 33.05
C SER A 757 12.74 46.32 32.29
N VAL A 758 12.96 47.59 32.65
CA VAL A 758 12.84 48.88 31.93
C VAL A 758 13.33 48.80 30.46
N HIS A 759 12.77 49.44 29.41
CA HIS A 759 11.66 50.43 29.23
C HIS A 759 11.04 50.41 27.78
N PRO A 760 9.96 51.19 27.49
CA PRO A 760 9.21 51.28 26.19
C PRO A 760 9.70 52.49 25.31
N PRO A 761 9.01 53.06 24.26
CA PRO A 761 7.65 52.87 23.67
C PRO A 761 7.69 52.62 22.12
N ALA A 762 6.72 52.87 21.21
CA ALA A 762 5.41 53.58 21.18
C ALA A 762 4.52 53.01 20.03
N CYS A 763 3.18 52.84 20.12
CA CYS A 763 2.04 53.77 19.97
C CYS A 763 1.31 53.74 18.59
N MET A 764 0.01 54.11 18.59
CA MET A 764 -0.97 54.16 17.46
C MET A 764 -1.52 52.79 16.95
N GLY A 765 -2.83 52.53 16.85
CA GLY A 765 -3.99 53.16 17.53
C GLY A 765 -5.35 53.11 16.82
N LYS A 766 -6.33 52.35 17.38
CA LYS A 766 -7.82 52.48 17.23
C LYS A 766 -8.46 52.19 15.85
N ALA A 767 -9.77 51.89 15.72
CA ALA A 767 -10.76 51.26 16.65
C ALA A 767 -12.09 50.91 15.93
N GLY A 768 -12.79 49.87 16.44
CA GLY A 768 -14.24 49.64 16.31
C GLY A 768 -14.80 49.25 14.92
N SER A 769 -16.10 48.93 14.75
CA SER A 769 -17.13 48.38 15.67
C SER A 769 -18.50 48.40 14.95
N GLY A 770 -19.30 47.33 15.01
CA GLY A 770 -20.72 47.41 14.61
C GLY A 770 -21.36 46.11 14.12
N ILE A 771 -22.35 45.62 14.88
CA ILE A 771 -23.38 44.68 14.41
C ILE A 771 -24.72 45.41 14.56
N PRO A 772 -25.68 45.25 13.62
CA PRO A 772 -26.98 44.73 14.07
C PRO A 772 -27.64 43.75 13.09
N ALA A 773 -28.50 42.88 13.63
CA ALA A 773 -29.57 42.23 12.87
C ALA A 773 -30.85 43.10 12.90
N PRO A 774 -31.85 42.79 12.08
CA PRO A 774 -33.11 42.36 12.72
C PRO A 774 -33.79 41.17 12.03
N VAL A 775 -35.00 40.84 12.50
CA VAL A 775 -35.79 39.63 12.22
C VAL A 775 -37.11 40.01 11.52
N GLN A 776 -37.87 38.99 11.07
CA GLN A 776 -39.20 39.02 10.43
C GLN A 776 -39.19 39.31 8.92
N GLY A 777 -40.18 38.72 8.24
CA GLY A 777 -40.43 38.85 6.81
C GLY A 777 -41.76 38.22 6.44
N PHE A 778 -42.20 38.40 5.19
CA PHE A 778 -43.36 37.72 4.59
C PHE A 778 -43.15 37.60 3.08
N ASN A 779 -43.66 36.50 2.50
CA ASN A 779 -43.86 36.31 1.06
C ASN A 779 -45.38 36.49 0.79
N PRO A 780 -45.84 36.96 -0.39
CA PRO A 780 -45.81 36.10 -1.59
C PRO A 780 -45.74 36.78 -2.99
N ILE A 781 -44.88 36.22 -3.86
CA ILE A 781 -45.23 35.59 -5.16
C ILE A 781 -46.20 36.33 -6.15
N LEU A 782 -45.60 36.94 -7.20
CA LEU A 782 -46.03 37.00 -8.64
C LEU A 782 -47.33 37.76 -9.07
N PRO A 783 -47.59 38.00 -10.40
CA PRO A 783 -46.74 37.91 -11.61
C PRO A 783 -46.84 39.07 -12.67
N LYS A 784 -45.71 39.37 -13.37
CA LYS A 784 -45.60 39.74 -14.83
C LYS A 784 -46.28 41.06 -15.34
N PRO A 785 -46.09 41.49 -16.63
CA PRO A 785 -44.96 41.34 -17.59
C PRO A 785 -44.52 42.70 -18.24
N LYS A 786 -43.73 42.66 -19.35
CA LYS A 786 -43.41 43.74 -20.33
C LYS A 786 -42.40 44.82 -19.84
N GLU A 787 -41.57 45.45 -20.67
CA GLU A 787 -41.16 45.22 -22.08
C GLU A 787 -39.70 45.71 -22.34
N ARG A 788 -39.12 45.42 -23.52
CA ARG A 788 -37.82 45.96 -24.03
C ARG A 788 -38.10 47.25 -24.87
N PRO A 789 -37.12 47.99 -25.50
CA PRO A 789 -35.69 47.72 -25.73
C PRO A 789 -34.73 48.97 -25.65
N THR A 790 -33.54 48.85 -26.28
CA THR A 790 -32.66 49.94 -26.80
C THR A 790 -31.92 50.85 -25.78
N SER A 791 -30.71 51.37 -26.04
CA SER A 791 -29.76 51.20 -27.17
C SER A 791 -28.36 51.81 -26.89
N TRP A 792 -27.29 51.15 -27.39
CA TRP A 792 -26.05 51.76 -27.97
C TRP A 792 -25.11 52.50 -26.97
N LEU A 793 -23.77 52.65 -27.11
CA LEU A 793 -22.65 52.27 -28.03
C LEU A 793 -21.41 51.99 -27.10
N SER A 794 -20.50 51.02 -27.31
CA SER A 794 -19.27 51.01 -28.17
C SER A 794 -18.18 52.04 -27.79
N ILE A 795 -16.85 51.86 -27.99
CA ILE A 795 -15.98 50.74 -28.47
C ILE A 795 -14.49 51.03 -28.06
N HIS A 796 -13.56 50.08 -28.31
CA HIS A 796 -12.08 50.07 -28.18
C HIS A 796 -11.55 49.35 -26.92
N SER A 797 -10.77 48.25 -26.98
CA SER A 797 -9.54 47.88 -27.75
C SER A 797 -8.28 48.60 -27.21
N SER A 798 -7.16 47.92 -26.89
CA SER A 798 -6.52 46.83 -27.64
C SER A 798 -5.71 45.83 -26.78
N VAL A 799 -5.12 44.82 -27.43
CA VAL A 799 -4.35 43.67 -26.91
C VAL A 799 -3.22 43.37 -27.92
N PRO A 800 -2.16 42.57 -27.63
CA PRO A 800 -1.23 42.53 -26.49
C PRO A 800 0.20 43.01 -26.93
N GLN A 801 1.24 42.76 -26.13
CA GLN A 801 2.53 42.32 -26.72
C GLN A 801 3.34 41.39 -25.79
N GLU A 802 4.13 40.51 -26.41
CA GLU A 802 5.05 39.56 -25.78
C GLU A 802 6.36 40.23 -25.31
N LYS A 803 7.16 39.50 -24.51
CA LYS A 803 8.62 39.52 -24.67
C LYS A 803 9.32 38.26 -24.14
N ARG A 804 10.08 37.59 -25.01
CA ARG A 804 11.12 36.59 -24.67
C ARG A 804 12.51 37.23 -24.80
N SER A 805 13.33 37.13 -23.77
CA SER A 805 14.81 37.13 -23.81
C SER A 805 15.30 36.99 -22.37
N SER A 806 16.00 35.93 -21.95
CA SER A 806 17.36 35.54 -22.35
C SER A 806 18.39 36.65 -22.10
N TRP A 807 19.24 36.45 -21.09
CA TRP A 807 20.68 36.73 -21.10
C TRP A 807 21.31 35.96 -19.92
N GLY A 808 22.54 35.48 -20.09
CA GLY A 808 23.31 34.83 -19.03
C GLY A 808 24.81 35.00 -19.25
N SER A 809 25.53 35.27 -18.15
CA SER A 809 26.99 35.27 -17.97
C SER A 809 27.20 35.32 -16.44
N LEU A 810 27.89 34.37 -15.79
CA LEU A 810 29.32 34.00 -15.83
C LEU A 810 30.20 34.83 -14.88
N LEU A 811 31.07 34.12 -14.15
CA LEU A 811 32.05 34.58 -13.14
C LEU A 811 31.38 35.09 -11.84
N TRP A 812 31.78 34.67 -10.63
CA TRP A 812 32.89 33.77 -10.22
C TRP A 812 32.39 32.38 -9.80
#